data_AF-A0AAY5L9J1-F1
#
_entry.id   AF-A0AAY5L9J1-F1
#
_cell.length_a   1.000
_cell.length_b   1.000
_cell.length_c   1.000
_cell.angle_alpha   90.00
_cell.angle_beta   90.00
_cell.angle_gamma   90.00
#
_symmetry.space_group_name_H-M   'P 1'
#
loop_
_entity.id
_entity.type
_entity.pdbx_description
1 polymer ?
#
loop_
_entity_poly.entity_id
_entity_poly.type
_entity_poly.pdbx_seq_one_letter_code
_entity_poly.pdbx_strand_id
1 'polypeptide(L)'
;MHILRMTVLSVYAPVVSLTVLDECVDPLVSQLYASSFLASSRYNFLYSANFAKLYGTSGWSPSPRDRQPWLQIDLKRKYRIQAIATQGTFNSYDWVTKYTLLYGDRPDAWTPYIMKGGNSTMPGNWNYYQVKRNVFHYAFTAKHIRLLPLSWNTENGGKIGVRLELFGCPYDSYVMQMNGDDSVSYMFPGKRFRTLQDHFALNFKTLEQDGLLLHSEGVQGDIFTLELKKGRLVLTIGLGSSTVNQVDGRTRMSVGNILDDQHWHYVTIKRHGRQVNLTVDAHTETAVCNGEFTYIDLDTQLYVGGVIEPNLPHLPEIPNFRGCLENVFINGINIIKMTQDQEPEIRIPLQKKMHYACRDILWKPMTFAGPDNYLQVPGFFRKPRMFVKFKFRSWDYTGLLMFTRFADDLGALELGLSEGQVNVTLFQPGKKKLQFAAGYRLNDGFWHTVDVTARDNLLSITIDEEEGSPLKITNPFTVRTGDRYFFGGCPKTNNTIRKCETKLNNFHGCMQQIFIDNEPVDIDIILQRRWGRYTELLLGTCGITDRCTPNPCEHEGRCIQSWDDFICLCENTGYKGEVCHMSDKAWTVVEHDRMVATKVTGSTVDRPYVGEVHYWNASWDEVTALANTSMYCEQWIDYSCYKSRLLNAPNGRPYSFWIGRNNESHEYWGGAFRESGKCGCAINQTCTDARFHCNCDADYRQWYSDKGYLMWKDHLPVRKVVVGDTNRTGSEAHFSLGPMRCHGDRSIWNTVSFTKPTYIEFPTLRPGGSIDISFQFKTYRPHGVFLENSDDWLRNFIRIELNTTQNLVFIFMVGDGILNVTLRSPVPLNDNEWHFVQAELNVKLARIKVDYQPWAVRRFPGQTFVTMKFTHPLLVGAANRTLWPFLGCLRALRINGVTLDLEGKANEEQGIRRNCTGQCLNATIPCRNAAQCIEGYAAYTCDCGNTAFDGFYCHKDIGAYFEIGSWLRYNIRKKPTTNEEWWANWLDPHYHNFSLGYNDTSDEIEFSFSTFQTPAVLLYISSFLQDYMAVILKKDGTLDMRYRLGLITHKYQLSFRNLADGFPHYVNITRHNRTIRTQVDYMEPIVEKITLVEDGRFDSPKNIFLGRVMEVGEIDYEIQRHNSPGLVGCISGVRYNIYAPLKTLFRPNETEPPVTVQGFVSESNCGAFPPVHGYVPWEADPWFTTIDYNYIHDDLGLFWLTAHFNNFS
;
A
#
# COMPACT_ATOMS: atom_id res chain seq x y z
N MET A 1 -32.91 -56.80 -45.61
CA MET A 1 -34.15 -56.03 -45.80
C MET A 1 -34.95 -56.11 -44.51
N HIS A 2 -35.52 -54.98 -44.09
CA HIS A 2 -36.24 -54.72 -42.81
C HIS A 2 -35.43 -54.27 -41.59
N ILE A 3 -35.21 -52.95 -41.64
CA ILE A 3 -34.99 -51.98 -40.59
C ILE A 3 -36.10 -52.06 -39.54
N LEU A 4 -35.74 -52.18 -38.26
CA LEU A 4 -36.58 -51.82 -37.12
C LEU A 4 -35.97 -50.57 -36.47
N ARG A 5 -36.60 -49.42 -36.73
CA ARG A 5 -36.35 -48.14 -36.08
C ARG A 5 -36.88 -48.22 -34.64
N MET A 6 -35.99 -48.12 -33.66
CA MET A 6 -36.35 -47.64 -32.33
C MET A 6 -36.01 -46.15 -32.25
N THR A 7 -37.05 -45.33 -32.28
CA THR A 7 -37.05 -43.92 -31.90
C THR A 7 -36.74 -43.78 -30.41
N VAL A 8 -35.59 -43.19 -30.08
CA VAL A 8 -35.31 -42.68 -28.72
C VAL A 8 -35.70 -41.21 -28.71
N LEU A 9 -36.67 -40.88 -27.85
CA LEU A 9 -37.02 -39.52 -27.47
C LEU A 9 -35.80 -38.84 -26.83
N SER A 10 -35.25 -37.80 -27.46
CA SER A 10 -34.28 -36.92 -26.80
C SER A 10 -35.00 -36.03 -25.81
N VAL A 11 -35.01 -36.43 -24.54
CA VAL A 11 -35.19 -35.47 -23.44
C VAL A 11 -33.86 -34.75 -23.30
N TYR A 12 -33.78 -33.53 -23.84
CA TYR A 12 -32.70 -32.60 -23.50
C TYR A 12 -32.92 -32.15 -22.05
N ALA A 13 -32.29 -32.83 -21.10
CA ALA A 13 -31.99 -32.25 -19.80
C ALA A 13 -30.65 -31.51 -19.93
N PRO A 14 -30.54 -30.23 -19.56
CA PRO A 14 -29.25 -29.57 -19.49
C PRO A 14 -28.50 -30.14 -18.29
N VAL A 15 -27.45 -30.91 -18.55
CA VAL A 15 -26.46 -31.28 -17.53
C VAL A 15 -25.70 -29.99 -17.19
N VAL A 16 -26.00 -29.45 -16.01
CA VAL A 16 -25.27 -28.33 -15.39
C VAL A 16 -23.82 -28.78 -15.20
N SER A 17 -22.92 -28.19 -15.97
CA SER A 17 -21.48 -28.40 -15.86
C SER A 17 -20.98 -27.73 -14.57
N LEU A 18 -20.48 -28.53 -13.63
CA LEU A 18 -19.78 -28.07 -12.44
C LEU A 18 -18.37 -27.59 -12.85
N THR A 19 -18.22 -26.28 -13.03
CA THR A 19 -16.94 -25.59 -13.29
C THR A 19 -16.16 -25.43 -11.99
N VAL A 20 -15.04 -26.13 -11.84
CA VAL A 20 -14.07 -25.91 -10.75
C VAL A 20 -13.34 -24.56 -11.04
N LEU A 21 -13.02 -23.77 -10.01
CA LEU A 21 -12.54 -22.37 -10.14
C LEU A 21 -11.05 -22.28 -10.57
N ASP A 22 -10.77 -21.81 -11.78
CA ASP A 22 -9.41 -21.44 -12.23
C ASP A 22 -8.87 -20.23 -11.44
N GLU A 23 -7.58 -20.22 -11.10
CA GLU A 23 -6.90 -18.96 -10.80
C GLU A 23 -7.12 -18.03 -12.01
N CYS A 24 -7.66 -16.84 -11.77
CA CYS A 24 -8.21 -15.98 -12.81
C CYS A 24 -7.13 -15.23 -13.61
N VAL A 25 -6.16 -15.97 -14.15
CA VAL A 25 -4.94 -15.47 -14.79
C VAL A 25 -4.71 -16.09 -16.18
N ASP A 26 -5.73 -16.66 -16.82
CA ASP A 26 -5.59 -17.23 -18.16
C ASP A 26 -5.31 -16.17 -19.22
N PRO A 27 -4.42 -16.43 -20.19
CA PRO A 27 -4.19 -15.53 -21.31
C PRO A 27 -5.44 -15.46 -22.21
N LEU A 28 -5.95 -14.26 -22.44
CA LEU A 28 -7.23 -14.04 -23.13
C LEU A 28 -7.07 -13.65 -24.60
N VAL A 29 -5.93 -13.06 -24.99
CA VAL A 29 -5.69 -12.43 -26.30
C VAL A 29 -5.07 -13.41 -27.29
N SER A 30 -4.19 -14.31 -26.84
CA SER A 30 -3.55 -15.33 -27.68
C SER A 30 -4.54 -16.15 -28.50
N GLN A 31 -5.70 -16.50 -27.92
CA GLN A 31 -6.74 -17.32 -28.54
C GLN A 31 -7.70 -16.55 -29.47
N LEU A 32 -7.63 -15.22 -29.52
CA LEU A 32 -8.58 -14.41 -30.30
C LEU A 32 -8.29 -14.42 -31.80
N TYR A 33 -9.36 -14.39 -32.60
CA TYR A 33 -9.26 -14.22 -34.05
C TYR A 33 -8.84 -12.78 -34.43
N ALA A 34 -8.31 -12.61 -35.64
CA ALA A 34 -7.90 -11.29 -36.15
C ALA A 34 -9.03 -10.23 -36.11
N SER A 35 -10.29 -10.65 -36.24
CA SER A 35 -11.47 -9.78 -36.16
C SER A 35 -11.74 -9.23 -34.75
N SER A 36 -11.11 -9.76 -33.72
CA SER A 36 -11.16 -9.21 -32.36
C SER A 36 -10.26 -7.99 -32.14
N PHE A 37 -9.35 -7.71 -33.07
CA PHE A 37 -8.40 -6.61 -32.95
C PHE A 37 -8.81 -5.46 -33.85
N LEU A 38 -9.08 -4.31 -33.22
CA LEU A 38 -9.48 -3.07 -33.88
C LEU A 38 -8.44 -2.00 -33.54
N ALA A 39 -8.23 -1.04 -34.44
CA ALA A 39 -7.39 0.10 -34.14
C ALA A 39 -7.89 1.35 -34.88
N SER A 40 -7.50 2.51 -34.36
CA SER A 40 -7.79 3.82 -34.98
C SER A 40 -7.22 3.93 -36.39
N SER A 41 -6.01 3.41 -36.59
CA SER A 41 -5.30 3.38 -37.85
C SER A 41 -4.17 2.34 -37.81
N ARG A 42 -3.47 2.19 -38.95
CA ARG A 42 -2.30 1.33 -39.10
C ARG A 42 -1.23 2.03 -39.93
N TYR A 43 0.04 1.83 -39.58
CA TYR A 43 1.17 2.36 -40.34
C TYR A 43 1.24 1.74 -41.73
N ASN A 44 1.16 0.40 -41.80
CA ASN A 44 0.97 -0.38 -43.03
C ASN A 44 0.35 -1.74 -42.67
N PHE A 45 0.20 -2.64 -43.65
CA PHE A 45 -0.42 -3.96 -43.44
C PHE A 45 0.27 -4.81 -42.36
N LEU A 46 1.60 -4.79 -42.27
CA LEU A 46 2.40 -5.57 -41.31
C LEU A 46 2.31 -5.04 -39.87
N TYR A 47 1.79 -3.83 -39.68
CA TYR A 47 1.60 -3.20 -38.36
C TYR A 47 0.11 -3.03 -38.01
N SER A 48 -0.74 -3.88 -38.59
CA SER A 48 -2.18 -3.91 -38.31
C SER A 48 -2.47 -4.42 -36.90
N ALA A 49 -3.66 -4.10 -36.37
CA ALA A 49 -4.06 -4.41 -34.99
C ALA A 49 -3.94 -5.90 -34.61
N ASN A 50 -4.17 -6.81 -35.56
CA ASN A 50 -4.10 -8.25 -35.35
C ASN A 50 -2.68 -8.77 -35.04
N PHE A 51 -1.63 -7.99 -35.32
CA PHE A 51 -0.25 -8.30 -34.94
C PHE A 51 0.09 -7.87 -33.51
N ALA A 52 -0.83 -7.24 -32.78
CA ALA A 52 -0.61 -6.80 -31.41
C ALA A 52 -0.63 -7.93 -30.37
N LYS A 53 -0.49 -9.20 -30.76
CA LYS A 53 -0.39 -10.32 -29.82
C LYS A 53 1.00 -10.39 -29.21
N LEU A 54 1.09 -10.65 -27.91
CA LEU A 54 2.36 -10.88 -27.23
C LEU A 54 3.19 -11.96 -27.93
N TYR A 55 4.51 -11.76 -28.00
CA TYR A 55 5.45 -12.62 -28.73
C TYR A 55 5.22 -12.72 -30.25
N GLY A 56 4.31 -11.93 -30.82
CA GLY A 56 4.09 -11.86 -32.28
C GLY A 56 5.34 -11.40 -33.04
N THR A 57 5.45 -11.79 -34.30
CA THR A 57 6.58 -11.43 -35.19
C THR A 57 6.59 -9.96 -35.64
N SER A 58 5.50 -9.24 -35.37
CA SER A 58 5.33 -7.80 -35.56
C SER A 58 4.48 -7.23 -34.40
N GLY A 59 4.13 -5.95 -34.43
CA GLY A 59 3.28 -5.28 -33.44
C GLY A 59 2.35 -4.28 -34.10
N TRP A 60 1.36 -3.79 -33.37
CA TRP A 60 0.52 -2.71 -33.88
C TRP A 60 1.26 -1.37 -33.80
N SER A 61 1.22 -0.62 -34.89
CA SER A 61 1.68 0.77 -34.96
C SER A 61 0.69 1.61 -35.77
N PRO A 62 0.26 2.78 -35.26
CA PRO A 62 -0.69 3.66 -35.94
C PRO A 62 -0.05 4.42 -37.12
N SER A 63 -0.90 5.04 -37.94
CA SER A 63 -0.46 5.98 -38.98
C SER A 63 0.17 7.23 -38.35
N PRO A 64 1.25 7.81 -38.91
CA PRO A 64 1.84 9.05 -38.40
C PRO A 64 0.91 10.26 -38.51
N ARG A 65 -0.18 10.16 -39.29
CA ARG A 65 -1.22 11.19 -39.43
C ARG A 65 -2.33 11.07 -38.38
N ASP A 66 -2.34 9.97 -37.63
CA ASP A 66 -3.31 9.73 -36.58
C ASP A 66 -2.92 10.52 -35.33
N ARG A 67 -3.83 11.40 -34.90
CA ARG A 67 -3.61 12.28 -33.75
C ARG A 67 -4.16 11.70 -32.44
N GLN A 68 -4.92 10.61 -32.51
CA GLN A 68 -5.52 9.96 -31.33
C GLN A 68 -5.44 8.44 -31.51
N PRO A 69 -4.23 7.87 -31.52
CA PRO A 69 -4.04 6.46 -31.79
C PRO A 69 -4.64 5.60 -30.66
N TRP A 70 -5.32 4.52 -31.02
CA TRP A 70 -5.82 3.54 -30.06
C TRP A 70 -5.82 2.14 -30.63
N LEU A 71 -5.62 1.15 -29.75
CA LEU A 71 -5.73 -0.28 -30.03
C LEU A 71 -6.86 -0.86 -29.17
N GLN A 72 -7.75 -1.64 -29.75
CA GLN A 72 -8.91 -2.22 -29.07
C GLN A 72 -9.00 -3.72 -29.29
N ILE A 73 -9.43 -4.42 -28.25
CA ILE A 73 -9.59 -5.86 -28.19
C ILE A 73 -11.03 -6.18 -27.79
N ASP A 74 -11.68 -7.02 -28.59
CA ASP A 74 -12.99 -7.60 -28.31
C ASP A 74 -12.83 -9.06 -27.85
N LEU A 75 -13.07 -9.30 -26.56
CA LEU A 75 -12.98 -10.60 -25.89
C LEU A 75 -14.16 -11.52 -26.19
N LYS A 76 -15.17 -11.05 -26.95
CA LYS A 76 -16.41 -11.76 -27.34
C LYS A 76 -17.39 -12.09 -26.22
N ARG A 77 -16.91 -12.45 -25.03
CA ARG A 77 -17.69 -12.60 -23.79
C ARG A 77 -17.08 -11.77 -22.65
N LYS A 78 -17.80 -11.65 -21.54
CA LYS A 78 -17.34 -10.91 -20.35
C LYS A 78 -16.32 -11.77 -19.60
N TYR A 79 -15.19 -11.18 -19.25
CA TYR A 79 -14.14 -11.81 -18.46
C TYR A 79 -13.86 -10.95 -17.24
N ARG A 80 -13.49 -11.58 -16.13
CA ARG A 80 -12.83 -10.92 -15.00
C ARG A 80 -11.34 -10.83 -15.32
N ILE A 81 -10.80 -9.63 -15.41
CA ILE A 81 -9.44 -9.35 -15.88
C ILE A 81 -8.58 -8.95 -14.68
N GLN A 82 -7.38 -9.53 -14.60
CA GLN A 82 -6.45 -9.36 -13.48
C GLN A 82 -5.10 -8.76 -13.85
N ALA A 83 -4.65 -8.86 -15.11
CA ALA A 83 -3.38 -8.25 -15.53
C ALA A 83 -3.34 -7.96 -17.03
N ILE A 84 -2.39 -7.11 -17.41
CA ILE A 84 -1.98 -6.89 -18.80
C ILE A 84 -0.46 -7.04 -18.91
N ALA A 85 0.02 -7.69 -19.96
CA ALA A 85 1.42 -7.67 -20.34
C ALA A 85 1.59 -6.94 -21.67
N THR A 86 2.56 -6.04 -21.76
CA THR A 86 2.92 -5.33 -23.00
C THR A 86 4.37 -5.61 -23.40
N GLN A 87 4.65 -5.51 -24.68
CA GLN A 87 5.96 -5.68 -25.31
C GLN A 87 6.06 -4.74 -26.52
N GLY A 88 7.23 -4.19 -26.81
CA GLY A 88 7.43 -3.37 -28.01
C GLY A 88 7.39 -4.19 -29.31
N THR A 89 7.41 -3.53 -30.47
CA THR A 89 7.39 -4.22 -31.76
C THR A 89 8.70 -4.97 -32.01
N PHE A 90 8.64 -6.22 -32.47
CA PHE A 90 9.81 -7.08 -32.65
C PHE A 90 10.92 -6.43 -33.50
N ASN A 91 12.16 -6.46 -33.01
CA ASN A 91 13.37 -5.96 -33.68
C ASN A 91 13.25 -4.51 -34.22
N SER A 92 12.67 -3.63 -33.41
CA SER A 92 12.35 -2.25 -33.80
C SER A 92 12.62 -1.28 -32.63
N TYR A 93 12.69 0.02 -32.92
CA TYR A 93 12.73 1.10 -31.92
C TYR A 93 11.33 1.54 -31.44
N ASP A 94 10.28 0.83 -31.87
CA ASP A 94 8.89 1.20 -31.66
C ASP A 94 8.32 0.50 -30.42
N TRP A 95 8.17 1.25 -29.32
CA TRP A 95 7.51 0.77 -28.12
C TRP A 95 6.87 1.91 -27.33
N VAL A 96 5.75 1.58 -26.66
CA VAL A 96 5.03 2.50 -25.78
C VAL A 96 5.65 2.46 -24.39
N THR A 97 6.02 3.63 -23.85
CA THR A 97 6.61 3.79 -22.51
C THR A 97 5.58 4.11 -21.44
N LYS A 98 4.44 4.72 -21.82
CA LYS A 98 3.28 4.96 -20.94
C LYS A 98 1.97 4.86 -21.73
N TYR A 99 0.93 4.30 -21.14
CA TYR A 99 -0.40 4.18 -21.74
C TYR A 99 -1.52 4.24 -20.70
N THR A 100 -2.74 4.51 -21.13
CA THR A 100 -3.96 4.31 -20.32
C THR A 100 -4.76 3.13 -20.87
N LEU A 101 -5.40 2.39 -19.98
CA LEU A 101 -6.27 1.27 -20.31
C LEU A 101 -7.73 1.68 -20.06
N LEU A 102 -8.58 1.48 -21.05
CA LEU A 102 -10.03 1.63 -20.97
C LEU A 102 -10.69 0.25 -21.08
N TYR A 103 -11.79 0.03 -20.37
CA TYR A 103 -12.55 -1.21 -20.41
C TYR A 103 -14.05 -0.96 -20.44
N GLY A 104 -14.84 -1.96 -20.86
CA GLY A 104 -16.30 -1.83 -20.87
C GLY A 104 -17.00 -3.05 -21.46
N ASP A 105 -18.34 -3.07 -21.34
CA ASP A 105 -19.19 -4.11 -21.92
C ASP A 105 -19.62 -3.78 -23.37
N ARG A 106 -19.39 -2.52 -23.80
CA ARG A 106 -19.65 -2.02 -25.16
C ARG A 106 -18.38 -1.45 -25.81
N PRO A 107 -18.29 -1.44 -27.15
CA PRO A 107 -17.13 -0.91 -27.87
C PRO A 107 -17.08 0.63 -27.93
N ASP A 108 -18.09 1.32 -27.40
CA ASP A 108 -18.25 2.77 -27.45
C ASP A 108 -18.61 3.41 -26.10
N ALA A 109 -18.61 2.62 -25.01
CA ALA A 109 -18.77 3.10 -23.64
C ALA A 109 -17.63 2.54 -22.79
N TRP A 110 -16.86 3.44 -22.17
CA TRP A 110 -15.54 3.14 -21.64
C TRP A 110 -15.35 3.65 -20.21
N THR A 111 -14.81 2.79 -19.35
CA THR A 111 -14.31 3.09 -18.02
C THR A 111 -12.79 3.16 -18.07
N PRO A 112 -12.13 4.23 -17.60
CA PRO A 112 -10.68 4.22 -17.43
C PRO A 112 -10.29 3.33 -16.24
N TYR A 113 -9.28 2.48 -16.42
CA TYR A 113 -8.68 1.78 -15.28
C TYR A 113 -7.74 2.74 -14.53
N ILE A 114 -7.96 2.85 -13.23
CA ILE A 114 -7.20 3.72 -12.31
C ILE A 114 -6.25 2.82 -11.50
N MET A 115 -4.98 3.18 -11.35
CA MET A 115 -4.01 2.49 -10.50
C MET A 115 -4.13 2.93 -9.03
N LYS A 116 -3.53 2.16 -8.10
CA LYS A 116 -3.43 2.55 -6.69
C LYS A 116 -2.78 3.94 -6.58
N GLY A 117 -3.47 4.88 -5.94
CA GLY A 117 -3.07 6.29 -5.87
C GLY A 117 -3.70 7.22 -6.93
N GLY A 118 -4.75 6.78 -7.64
CA GLY A 118 -5.58 7.68 -8.47
C GLY A 118 -5.06 7.95 -9.89
N ASN A 119 -3.92 7.37 -10.29
CA ASN A 119 -3.32 7.60 -11.60
C ASN A 119 -3.85 6.64 -12.67
N SER A 120 -4.37 7.14 -13.78
CA SER A 120 -4.82 6.34 -14.95
C SER A 120 -3.69 5.97 -15.92
N THR A 121 -2.47 6.44 -15.67
CA THR A 121 -1.29 6.19 -16.50
C THR A 121 -0.53 4.95 -16.04
N MET A 122 -0.47 3.94 -16.90
CA MET A 122 0.30 2.71 -16.69
C MET A 122 1.71 2.80 -17.26
N PRO A 123 2.71 2.24 -16.56
CA PRO A 123 4.05 2.08 -17.11
C PRO A 123 4.06 1.03 -18.22
N GLY A 124 4.66 1.41 -19.35
CA GLY A 124 4.87 0.55 -20.51
C GLY A 124 6.28 -0.04 -20.57
N ASN A 125 6.77 -0.24 -21.78
CA ASN A 125 8.00 -0.93 -22.09
C ASN A 125 9.24 -0.03 -22.03
N TRP A 126 10.39 -0.61 -21.69
CA TRP A 126 11.71 0.04 -21.78
C TRP A 126 12.46 -0.28 -23.06
N ASN A 127 12.10 -1.37 -23.73
CA ASN A 127 12.68 -1.83 -25.00
C ASN A 127 11.68 -2.71 -25.76
N TYR A 128 12.12 -3.24 -26.90
CA TYR A 128 11.27 -4.02 -27.78
C TYR A 128 11.07 -5.49 -27.38
N TYR A 129 11.92 -6.07 -26.53
CA TYR A 129 11.96 -7.52 -26.28
C TYR A 129 11.52 -7.93 -24.88
N GLN A 130 11.69 -7.08 -23.86
CA GLN A 130 11.25 -7.39 -22.51
C GLN A 130 9.74 -7.20 -22.37
N VAL A 131 9.11 -8.17 -21.72
CA VAL A 131 7.69 -8.13 -21.38
C VAL A 131 7.50 -7.34 -20.09
N LYS A 132 6.72 -6.27 -20.15
CA LYS A 132 6.27 -5.54 -18.98
C LYS A 132 4.90 -6.05 -18.58
N ARG A 133 4.81 -6.76 -17.46
CA ARG A 133 3.53 -7.17 -16.86
C ARG A 133 3.10 -6.17 -15.78
N ASN A 134 1.87 -5.70 -15.88
CA ASN A 134 1.20 -4.90 -14.88
C ASN A 134 0.04 -5.73 -14.31
N VAL A 135 0.14 -6.13 -13.04
CA VAL A 135 -0.95 -6.77 -12.30
C VAL A 135 -1.87 -5.68 -11.77
N PHE A 136 -3.17 -5.84 -11.99
CA PHE A 136 -4.16 -4.90 -11.53
C PHE A 136 -4.38 -5.07 -10.02
N HIS A 137 -4.43 -3.95 -9.30
CA HIS A 137 -4.63 -3.96 -7.85
C HIS A 137 -6.08 -4.29 -7.45
N TYR A 138 -7.03 -4.13 -8.38
CA TYR A 138 -8.35 -4.75 -8.33
C TYR A 138 -8.65 -5.42 -9.67
N ALA A 139 -9.33 -6.55 -9.62
CA ALA A 139 -9.85 -7.19 -10.82
C ALA A 139 -11.14 -6.48 -11.25
N PHE A 140 -11.34 -6.29 -12.55
CA PHE A 140 -12.56 -5.70 -13.10
C PHE A 140 -13.11 -6.61 -14.20
N THR A 141 -14.40 -6.49 -14.49
CA THR A 141 -15.04 -7.27 -15.54
C THR A 141 -15.21 -6.46 -16.80
N ALA A 142 -14.87 -7.03 -17.96
CA ALA A 142 -15.06 -6.37 -19.24
C ALA A 142 -15.20 -7.35 -20.40
N LYS A 143 -15.83 -6.88 -21.49
CA LYS A 143 -15.88 -7.55 -22.79
C LYS A 143 -14.95 -6.89 -23.81
N HIS A 144 -14.77 -5.58 -23.69
CA HIS A 144 -13.95 -4.78 -24.58
C HIS A 144 -12.85 -4.08 -23.78
N ILE A 145 -11.64 -4.03 -24.35
CA ILE A 145 -10.48 -3.35 -23.78
C ILE A 145 -9.88 -2.44 -24.84
N ARG A 146 -9.49 -1.22 -24.47
CA ARG A 146 -8.84 -0.26 -25.36
C ARG A 146 -7.60 0.34 -24.70
N LEU A 147 -6.47 0.26 -25.38
CA LEU A 147 -5.19 0.84 -24.98
C LEU A 147 -4.97 2.17 -25.72
N LEU A 148 -4.68 3.22 -24.95
CA LEU A 148 -4.35 4.56 -25.43
C LEU A 148 -2.87 4.87 -25.15
N PRO A 149 -1.99 4.92 -26.17
CA PRO A 149 -0.60 5.32 -25.98
C PRO A 149 -0.50 6.79 -25.54
N LEU A 150 0.23 7.05 -24.46
CA LEU A 150 0.48 8.41 -23.94
C LEU A 150 1.88 8.90 -24.28
N SER A 151 2.89 8.03 -24.14
CA SER A 151 4.27 8.31 -24.53
C SER A 151 4.95 7.06 -25.10
N TRP A 152 5.94 7.25 -25.96
CA TRP A 152 6.68 6.19 -26.63
C TRP A 152 8.16 6.57 -26.77
N ASN A 153 8.99 5.61 -27.17
CA ASN A 153 10.39 5.88 -27.44
C ASN A 153 10.55 6.80 -28.66
N THR A 154 11.22 7.94 -28.46
CA THR A 154 11.55 8.88 -29.54
C THR A 154 13.02 8.80 -29.97
N GLU A 155 13.85 8.06 -29.25
CA GLU A 155 15.26 7.86 -29.60
C GLU A 155 15.38 7.01 -30.87
N ASN A 156 16.40 7.30 -31.68
CA ASN A 156 16.69 6.60 -32.94
C ASN A 156 15.50 6.56 -33.93
N GLY A 157 14.58 7.53 -33.84
CA GLY A 157 13.40 7.61 -34.71
C GLY A 157 12.29 6.62 -34.34
N GLY A 158 12.26 6.14 -33.10
CA GLY A 158 11.22 5.25 -32.58
C GLY A 158 9.80 5.83 -32.66
N LYS A 159 8.82 4.94 -32.80
CA LYS A 159 7.39 5.24 -32.91
C LYS A 159 6.57 4.44 -31.89
N ILE A 160 5.24 4.59 -31.96
CA ILE A 160 4.32 3.76 -31.18
C ILE A 160 4.36 2.32 -31.72
N GLY A 161 4.66 1.36 -30.85
CA GLY A 161 4.63 -0.07 -31.15
C GLY A 161 4.13 -0.87 -29.95
N VAL A 162 3.17 -1.77 -30.16
CA VAL A 162 2.58 -2.56 -29.06
C VAL A 162 2.28 -4.00 -29.49
N ARG A 163 2.72 -4.93 -28.65
CA ARG A 163 2.23 -6.30 -28.52
C ARG A 163 1.74 -6.49 -27.09
N LEU A 164 0.63 -7.19 -26.88
CA LEU A 164 0.04 -7.36 -25.56
C LEU A 164 -0.68 -8.69 -25.35
N GLU A 165 -0.83 -9.07 -24.08
CA GLU A 165 -1.64 -10.19 -23.58
C GLU A 165 -2.44 -9.71 -22.36
N LEU A 166 -3.69 -10.16 -22.24
CA LEU A 166 -4.55 -9.89 -21.08
C LEU A 166 -4.68 -11.19 -20.29
N PHE A 167 -4.73 -11.09 -18.96
CA PHE A 167 -4.88 -12.26 -18.08
C PHE A 167 -6.17 -12.14 -17.28
N GLY A 168 -6.98 -13.20 -17.24
CA GLY A 168 -8.28 -13.20 -16.59
C GLY A 168 -8.98 -14.55 -16.63
N CYS A 169 -10.28 -14.60 -16.33
CA CYS A 169 -11.13 -15.79 -16.39
C CYS A 169 -12.55 -15.44 -16.86
N PRO A 170 -13.31 -16.41 -17.39
CA PRO A 170 -14.70 -16.19 -17.78
C PRO A 170 -15.54 -15.70 -16.60
N TYR A 171 -16.49 -14.81 -16.87
CA TYR A 171 -17.39 -14.26 -15.86
C TYR A 171 -18.84 -14.46 -16.27
N ASP A 172 -19.58 -15.25 -15.49
CA ASP A 172 -21.02 -15.46 -15.69
C ASP A 172 -21.80 -14.25 -15.18
N SER A 173 -22.56 -13.62 -16.08
CA SER A 173 -23.22 -12.34 -15.87
C SER A 173 -24.73 -12.55 -15.93
N TYR A 174 -25.39 -12.52 -14.76
CA TYR A 174 -26.85 -12.51 -14.65
C TYR A 174 -27.31 -11.09 -14.37
N VAL A 175 -27.94 -10.47 -15.36
CA VAL A 175 -28.32 -9.05 -15.34
C VAL A 175 -29.84 -8.90 -15.26
N MET A 176 -30.29 -7.90 -14.52
CA MET A 176 -31.69 -7.49 -14.43
C MET A 176 -31.80 -5.97 -14.51
N GLN A 177 -32.62 -5.47 -15.43
CA GLN A 177 -32.91 -4.05 -15.58
C GLN A 177 -34.08 -3.66 -14.66
N MET A 178 -33.93 -2.54 -13.96
CA MET A 178 -34.93 -1.94 -13.08
C MET A 178 -35.36 -0.57 -13.61
N ASN A 179 -36.66 -0.30 -13.71
CA ASN A 179 -37.19 0.97 -14.23
C ASN A 179 -37.71 1.93 -13.14
N GLY A 180 -37.56 1.61 -11.86
CA GLY A 180 -38.11 2.36 -10.73
C GLY A 180 -39.54 1.98 -10.34
N ASP A 181 -40.26 1.26 -11.21
CA ASP A 181 -41.56 0.64 -10.92
C ASP A 181 -41.49 -0.90 -10.94
N ASP A 182 -40.27 -1.42 -10.84
CA ASP A 182 -39.96 -2.85 -10.77
C ASP A 182 -39.38 -3.18 -9.38
N SER A 183 -39.70 -4.36 -8.85
CA SER A 183 -39.21 -4.85 -7.57
C SER A 183 -39.21 -6.38 -7.58
N VAL A 184 -38.27 -6.98 -6.86
CA VAL A 184 -38.22 -8.43 -6.63
C VAL A 184 -38.11 -8.66 -5.14
N SER A 185 -39.00 -9.50 -4.58
CA SER A 185 -38.92 -9.92 -3.18
C SER A 185 -38.52 -11.38 -3.09
N TYR A 186 -37.47 -11.67 -2.34
CA TYR A 186 -37.00 -13.00 -2.01
C TYR A 186 -37.52 -13.42 -0.63
N MET A 187 -38.25 -14.53 -0.55
CA MET A 187 -38.74 -15.09 0.71
C MET A 187 -37.70 -16.03 1.33
N PHE A 188 -37.38 -15.83 2.59
CA PHE A 188 -36.39 -16.68 3.27
C PHE A 188 -36.94 -18.09 3.54
N PRO A 189 -36.15 -19.14 3.23
CA PRO A 189 -36.50 -20.52 3.57
C PRO A 189 -36.75 -20.67 5.07
N GLY A 190 -37.97 -21.07 5.46
CA GLY A 190 -38.36 -21.23 6.87
C GLY A 190 -38.95 -19.98 7.55
N LYS A 191 -39.18 -18.88 6.81
CA LYS A 191 -39.82 -17.63 7.30
C LYS A 191 -39.09 -16.92 8.45
N ARG A 192 -37.79 -17.18 8.65
CA ARG A 192 -36.96 -16.46 9.63
C ARG A 192 -35.52 -16.36 9.14
N PHE A 193 -34.97 -15.15 9.12
CA PHE A 193 -33.57 -14.90 8.75
C PHE A 193 -32.80 -14.43 9.97
N ARG A 194 -32.28 -15.39 10.74
CA ARG A 194 -31.50 -15.13 11.95
C ARG A 194 -30.07 -15.63 11.79
N THR A 195 -29.13 -14.72 11.62
CA THR A 195 -27.73 -15.07 11.29
C THR A 195 -26.74 -14.35 12.20
N LEU A 196 -25.57 -14.96 12.42
CA LEU A 196 -24.42 -14.35 13.08
C LEU A 196 -23.45 -13.75 12.05
N GLN A 197 -23.40 -14.35 10.86
CA GLN A 197 -22.53 -13.97 9.77
C GLN A 197 -23.33 -13.87 8.48
N ASP A 198 -23.08 -12.82 7.70
CA ASP A 198 -23.73 -12.60 6.40
C ASP A 198 -22.74 -12.14 5.35
N HIS A 199 -23.02 -12.51 4.11
CA HIS A 199 -22.35 -12.03 2.91
C HIS A 199 -23.39 -11.62 1.85
N PHE A 200 -23.53 -10.31 1.64
CA PHE A 200 -24.31 -9.74 0.54
C PHE A 200 -23.34 -9.22 -0.52
N ALA A 201 -23.60 -9.50 -1.80
CA ALA A 201 -22.80 -8.94 -2.89
C ALA A 201 -23.68 -8.63 -4.10
N LEU A 202 -23.39 -7.55 -4.82
CA LEU A 202 -24.09 -7.23 -6.06
C LEU A 202 -23.27 -6.24 -6.90
N ASN A 203 -23.52 -6.23 -8.19
CA ASN A 203 -23.07 -5.17 -9.08
C ASN A 203 -24.25 -4.28 -9.45
N PHE A 204 -24.04 -2.96 -9.52
CA PHE A 204 -25.06 -2.04 -10.03
C PHE A 204 -24.48 -1.05 -11.02
N LYS A 205 -25.36 -0.50 -11.87
CA LYS A 205 -25.04 0.51 -12.89
C LYS A 205 -26.22 1.46 -13.03
N THR A 206 -26.00 2.77 -12.89
CA THR A 206 -27.07 3.78 -12.98
C THR A 206 -26.56 5.17 -13.38
N LEU A 207 -27.50 6.03 -13.81
CA LEU A 207 -27.35 7.48 -13.99
C LEU A 207 -28.12 8.28 -12.91
N GLU A 208 -28.91 7.60 -12.08
CA GLU A 208 -29.68 8.26 -11.03
C GLU A 208 -28.81 8.44 -9.78
N GLN A 209 -28.95 9.57 -9.09
CA GLN A 209 -28.17 9.87 -7.89
C GLN A 209 -28.74 9.20 -6.63
N ASP A 210 -30.01 8.81 -6.66
CA ASP A 210 -30.73 8.19 -5.55
C ASP A 210 -31.45 6.92 -6.03
N GLY A 211 -31.48 5.87 -5.18
CA GLY A 211 -32.19 4.64 -5.52
C GLY A 211 -31.99 3.49 -4.53
N LEU A 212 -33.05 2.76 -4.22
CA LEU A 212 -33.02 1.62 -3.29
C LEU A 212 -32.50 0.33 -3.92
N LEU A 213 -31.40 -0.22 -3.42
CA LEU A 213 -30.81 -1.46 -3.94
C LEU A 213 -31.32 -2.69 -3.20
N LEU A 214 -31.19 -2.72 -1.88
CA LEU A 214 -31.64 -3.82 -1.01
C LEU A 214 -32.36 -3.29 0.22
N HIS A 215 -33.45 -3.94 0.63
CA HIS A 215 -34.15 -3.58 1.86
C HIS A 215 -34.81 -4.78 2.53
N SER A 216 -34.67 -4.87 3.85
CA SER A 216 -35.44 -5.78 4.70
C SER A 216 -35.50 -5.20 6.11
N GLU A 217 -36.63 -5.39 6.77
CA GLU A 217 -36.89 -4.95 8.14
C GLU A 217 -37.43 -6.15 8.91
N GLY A 218 -37.05 -6.28 10.18
CA GLY A 218 -37.52 -7.31 11.10
C GLY A 218 -38.55 -6.78 12.09
N VAL A 219 -39.47 -7.64 12.53
CA VAL A 219 -40.49 -7.33 13.54
C VAL A 219 -39.90 -6.83 14.87
N GLN A 220 -38.62 -7.09 15.14
CA GLN A 220 -37.91 -6.64 16.35
C GLN A 220 -37.20 -5.29 16.17
N GLY A 221 -37.35 -4.63 15.01
CA GLY A 221 -36.71 -3.35 14.68
C GLY A 221 -35.32 -3.48 14.06
N ASP A 222 -34.86 -4.71 13.80
CA ASP A 222 -33.68 -5.00 13.00
C ASP A 222 -33.90 -4.52 11.57
N ILE A 223 -32.89 -3.93 10.95
CA ILE A 223 -33.04 -3.36 9.62
C ILE A 223 -31.77 -3.59 8.82
N PHE A 224 -31.94 -3.86 7.53
CA PHE A 224 -30.87 -3.88 6.55
C PHE A 224 -31.33 -3.11 5.32
N THR A 225 -30.74 -1.94 5.07
CA THR A 225 -31.06 -1.10 3.92
C THR A 225 -29.78 -0.66 3.23
N LEU A 226 -29.68 -0.97 1.93
CA LEU A 226 -28.63 -0.51 1.05
C LEU A 226 -29.25 0.42 0.00
N GLU A 227 -28.87 1.69 0.02
CA GLU A 227 -29.38 2.72 -0.88
C GLU A 227 -28.23 3.49 -1.55
N LEU A 228 -28.48 3.96 -2.77
CA LEU A 228 -27.71 5.03 -3.36
C LEU A 228 -28.32 6.36 -2.90
N LYS A 229 -27.49 7.27 -2.39
CA LYS A 229 -27.90 8.59 -1.92
C LYS A 229 -26.89 9.63 -2.36
N LYS A 230 -27.32 10.59 -3.21
CA LYS A 230 -26.44 11.61 -3.82
C LYS A 230 -25.17 11.00 -4.44
N GLY A 231 -25.31 9.93 -5.21
CA GLY A 231 -24.20 9.24 -5.87
C GLY A 231 -23.23 8.52 -4.92
N ARG A 232 -23.59 8.30 -3.65
CA ARG A 232 -22.83 7.52 -2.67
C ARG A 232 -23.62 6.32 -2.21
N LEU A 233 -22.93 5.22 -1.92
CA LEU A 233 -23.60 4.03 -1.39
C LEU A 233 -23.71 4.14 0.13
N VAL A 234 -24.91 3.97 0.66
CA VAL A 234 -25.20 4.07 2.08
C VAL A 234 -25.83 2.77 2.57
N LEU A 235 -25.18 2.15 3.56
CA LEU A 235 -25.71 1.01 4.30
C LEU A 235 -26.23 1.48 5.65
N THR A 236 -27.48 1.15 5.94
CA THR A 236 -28.09 1.28 7.26
C THR A 236 -28.37 -0.11 7.78
N ILE A 237 -27.70 -0.49 8.87
CA ILE A 237 -27.86 -1.79 9.52
C ILE A 237 -28.19 -1.60 11.01
N GLY A 238 -29.21 -2.30 11.50
CA GLY A 238 -29.56 -2.33 12.92
C GLY A 238 -29.76 -3.78 13.36
N LEU A 239 -29.15 -4.13 14.49
CA LEU A 239 -29.27 -5.45 15.13
C LEU A 239 -30.27 -5.42 16.30
N GLY A 240 -31.21 -4.47 16.27
CA GLY A 240 -32.18 -4.22 17.34
C GLY A 240 -31.77 -3.11 18.32
N SER A 241 -32.75 -2.55 19.03
CA SER A 241 -32.55 -1.48 20.03
C SER A 241 -32.83 -2.00 21.46
N SER A 242 -31.96 -1.66 22.42
CA SER A 242 -32.22 -1.96 23.84
C SER A 242 -33.19 -0.92 24.42
N THR A 243 -34.21 -1.37 25.16
CA THR A 243 -35.12 -0.47 25.90
C THR A 243 -34.52 0.06 27.20
N VAL A 244 -33.38 -0.49 27.64
CA VAL A 244 -32.70 -0.16 28.91
C VAL A 244 -31.72 1.00 28.74
N ASN A 245 -31.07 1.10 27.58
CA ASN A 245 -30.15 2.19 27.23
C ASN A 245 -30.75 2.93 26.02
N GLN A 246 -31.10 4.22 26.15
CA GLN A 246 -31.63 5.06 25.05
C GLN A 246 -30.57 5.33 23.96
N VAL A 247 -30.11 4.29 23.28
CA VAL A 247 -29.11 4.38 22.20
C VAL A 247 -29.77 3.87 20.92
N ASP A 248 -29.76 4.69 19.87
CA ASP A 248 -30.17 4.25 18.54
C ASP A 248 -29.25 3.11 18.08
N GLY A 249 -29.81 1.91 17.94
CA GLY A 249 -29.09 0.70 17.52
C GLY A 249 -28.74 0.67 16.02
N ARG A 250 -29.15 1.70 15.26
CA ARG A 250 -28.84 1.81 13.84
C ARG A 250 -27.41 2.30 13.64
N THR A 251 -26.67 1.59 12.81
CA THR A 251 -25.38 2.01 12.30
C THR A 251 -25.51 2.35 10.83
N ARG A 252 -25.08 3.56 10.51
CA ARG A 252 -25.07 4.07 9.14
C ARG A 252 -23.64 4.23 8.69
N MET A 253 -23.32 3.67 7.53
CA MET A 253 -22.01 3.79 6.91
C MET A 253 -22.18 4.15 5.44
N SER A 254 -21.27 4.95 4.90
CA SER A 254 -21.30 5.39 3.51
C SER A 254 -19.94 5.19 2.85
N VAL A 255 -19.92 4.67 1.64
CA VAL A 255 -18.70 4.43 0.87
C VAL A 255 -18.91 4.80 -0.61
N GLY A 256 -17.81 5.17 -1.26
CA GLY A 256 -17.82 5.58 -2.67
C GLY A 256 -18.38 6.98 -2.89
N ASN A 257 -18.09 7.52 -4.08
CA ASN A 257 -18.60 8.80 -4.55
C ASN A 257 -18.68 8.78 -6.08
N ILE A 258 -19.64 9.49 -6.68
CA ILE A 258 -19.90 9.51 -8.14
C ILE A 258 -20.21 8.10 -8.69
N LEU A 259 -21.10 7.37 -8.03
CA LEU A 259 -21.54 6.03 -8.47
C LEU A 259 -22.69 6.10 -9.52
N ASP A 260 -23.05 7.30 -9.96
CA ASP A 260 -24.04 7.63 -11.00
C ASP A 260 -23.38 7.86 -12.38
N ASP A 261 -22.27 7.19 -12.64
CA ASP A 261 -21.43 7.38 -13.83
C ASP A 261 -21.82 6.50 -15.03
N GLN A 262 -22.88 5.69 -14.89
CA GLN A 262 -23.27 4.66 -15.86
C GLN A 262 -22.17 3.61 -16.08
N HIS A 263 -21.38 3.29 -15.05
CA HIS A 263 -20.45 2.16 -15.01
C HIS A 263 -20.89 1.11 -13.99
N TRP A 264 -20.32 -0.08 -14.09
CA TRP A 264 -20.60 -1.16 -13.14
C TRP A 264 -19.75 -0.96 -11.89
N HIS A 265 -20.41 -0.87 -10.74
CA HIS A 265 -19.77 -0.85 -9.42
C HIS A 265 -20.02 -2.17 -8.71
N TYR A 266 -18.96 -2.76 -8.14
CA TYR A 266 -19.02 -4.00 -7.36
C TYR A 266 -19.19 -3.69 -5.88
N VAL A 267 -20.23 -4.25 -5.25
CA VAL A 267 -20.52 -4.07 -3.83
C VAL A 267 -20.40 -5.41 -3.11
N THR A 268 -19.72 -5.42 -1.97
CA THR A 268 -19.76 -6.56 -1.03
C THR A 268 -19.90 -6.08 0.40
N ILE A 269 -20.78 -6.73 1.16
CA ILE A 269 -21.03 -6.48 2.57
C ILE A 269 -20.77 -7.79 3.31
N LYS A 270 -19.78 -7.79 4.19
CA LYS A 270 -19.47 -8.93 5.05
C LYS A 270 -19.72 -8.52 6.49
N ARG A 271 -20.61 -9.24 7.19
CA ARG A 271 -20.87 -9.03 8.61
C ARG A 271 -20.47 -10.27 9.40
N HIS A 272 -19.79 -10.08 10.53
CA HIS A 272 -19.57 -11.11 11.54
C HIS A 272 -19.86 -10.54 12.94
N GLY A 273 -20.94 -11.01 13.57
CA GLY A 273 -21.45 -10.43 14.81
C GLY A 273 -21.79 -8.95 14.62
N ARG A 274 -21.09 -8.09 15.36
CA ARG A 274 -21.25 -6.63 15.26
C ARG A 274 -20.31 -5.96 14.27
N GLN A 275 -19.33 -6.67 13.73
CA GLN A 275 -18.39 -6.10 12.77
C GLN A 275 -18.98 -6.18 11.37
N VAL A 276 -19.00 -5.06 10.66
CA VAL A 276 -19.52 -4.94 9.29
C VAL A 276 -18.45 -4.30 8.43
N ASN A 277 -18.12 -4.95 7.32
CA ASN A 277 -17.25 -4.43 6.28
C ASN A 277 -18.10 -4.20 5.03
N LEU A 278 -18.24 -2.94 4.62
CA LEU A 278 -18.88 -2.53 3.38
C LEU A 278 -17.80 -2.14 2.39
N THR A 279 -17.69 -2.86 1.29
CA THR A 279 -16.74 -2.60 0.21
C THR A 279 -17.48 -2.20 -1.06
N VAL A 280 -17.04 -1.11 -1.68
CA VAL A 280 -17.43 -0.71 -3.04
C VAL A 280 -16.18 -0.59 -3.90
N ASP A 281 -16.16 -1.32 -5.00
CA ASP A 281 -15.03 -1.50 -5.90
C ASP A 281 -13.77 -1.95 -5.13
N ALA A 282 -12.85 -1.03 -4.84
CA ALA A 282 -11.63 -1.30 -4.08
C ALA A 282 -11.62 -0.67 -2.67
N HIS A 283 -12.65 0.12 -2.31
CA HIS A 283 -12.69 0.87 -1.06
C HIS A 283 -13.55 0.13 -0.03
N THR A 284 -12.99 -0.15 1.14
CA THR A 284 -13.68 -0.85 2.23
C THR A 284 -13.81 0.07 3.44
N GLU A 285 -15.04 0.27 3.89
CA GLU A 285 -15.36 0.93 5.15
C GLU A 285 -15.74 -0.14 6.18
N THR A 286 -15.16 -0.05 7.37
CA THR A 286 -15.42 -0.98 8.47
C THR A 286 -16.11 -0.25 9.61
N ALA A 287 -17.14 -0.86 10.18
CA ALA A 287 -17.89 -0.31 11.29
C ALA A 287 -18.26 -1.40 12.29
N VAL A 288 -18.48 -0.99 13.54
CA VAL A 288 -19.07 -1.83 14.58
C VAL A 288 -20.50 -1.37 14.79
N CYS A 289 -21.46 -2.28 14.67
CA CYS A 289 -22.88 -2.00 14.89
C CYS A 289 -23.11 -1.40 16.29
N ASN A 290 -23.99 -0.40 16.34
CA ASN A 290 -24.50 0.24 17.56
C ASN A 290 -25.46 -0.74 18.25
N GLY A 291 -25.51 -0.72 19.59
CA GLY A 291 -26.28 -1.69 20.38
C GLY A 291 -25.46 -2.91 20.85
N GLU A 292 -26.05 -3.83 21.60
CA GLU A 292 -25.35 -4.95 22.25
C GLU A 292 -25.57 -6.31 21.55
N PHE A 293 -26.53 -6.38 20.63
CA PHE A 293 -26.90 -7.60 19.93
C PHE A 293 -25.88 -7.96 18.84
N THR A 294 -25.77 -9.26 18.55
CA THR A 294 -24.80 -9.83 17.59
C THR A 294 -25.46 -10.57 16.42
N TYR A 295 -26.75 -10.88 16.54
CA TYR A 295 -27.53 -11.53 15.49
C TYR A 295 -28.38 -10.48 14.79
N ILE A 296 -28.56 -10.61 13.48
CA ILE A 296 -29.60 -9.90 12.75
C ILE A 296 -30.80 -10.84 12.60
N ASP A 297 -32.02 -10.38 12.91
CA ASP A 297 -33.28 -11.11 12.75
C ASP A 297 -34.20 -10.30 11.81
N LEU A 298 -34.11 -10.57 10.50
CA LEU A 298 -34.93 -9.91 9.48
C LEU A 298 -36.26 -10.67 9.28
N ASP A 299 -37.29 -9.97 8.79
CA ASP A 299 -38.60 -10.58 8.51
C ASP A 299 -38.55 -11.62 7.39
N THR A 300 -39.71 -12.15 7.01
CA THR A 300 -39.85 -13.24 6.05
C THR A 300 -39.28 -12.99 4.65
N GLN A 301 -38.95 -11.75 4.28
CA GLN A 301 -38.57 -11.40 2.91
C GLN A 301 -37.56 -10.25 2.81
N LEU A 302 -36.79 -10.23 1.72
CA LEU A 302 -35.88 -9.16 1.33
C LEU A 302 -36.21 -8.64 -0.06
N TYR A 303 -36.22 -7.31 -0.20
CA TYR A 303 -36.53 -6.58 -1.42
C TYR A 303 -35.27 -6.19 -2.19
N VAL A 304 -35.32 -6.34 -3.50
CA VAL A 304 -34.26 -5.99 -4.45
C VAL A 304 -34.79 -4.97 -5.47
N GLY A 305 -34.11 -3.83 -5.58
CA GLY A 305 -34.40 -2.75 -6.54
C GLY A 305 -35.53 -1.80 -6.16
N GLY A 306 -36.35 -2.14 -5.17
CA GLY A 306 -37.47 -1.30 -4.74
C GLY A 306 -38.42 -2.05 -3.81
N VAL A 307 -39.28 -1.33 -3.10
CA VAL A 307 -40.36 -1.90 -2.28
C VAL A 307 -41.68 -1.51 -2.92
N ILE A 308 -42.41 -2.48 -3.46
CA ILE A 308 -43.72 -2.27 -4.12
C ILE A 308 -44.73 -3.22 -3.48
N GLU A 309 -45.52 -2.70 -2.56
CA GLU A 309 -46.66 -3.37 -1.93
C GLU A 309 -47.97 -2.63 -2.26
N PRO A 310 -49.15 -3.28 -2.13
CA PRO A 310 -50.44 -2.69 -2.51
C PRO A 310 -50.74 -1.31 -1.88
N ASN A 311 -50.19 -1.02 -0.70
CA ASN A 311 -50.38 0.24 0.02
C ASN A 311 -49.10 1.09 0.09
N LEU A 312 -47.98 0.64 -0.49
CA LEU A 312 -46.67 1.27 -0.39
C LEU A 312 -45.91 1.13 -1.73
N PRO A 313 -46.03 2.11 -2.64
CA PRO A 313 -45.39 2.04 -3.96
C PRO A 313 -43.87 2.30 -3.94
N HIS A 314 -43.38 2.95 -2.88
CA HIS A 314 -41.97 3.19 -2.56
C HIS A 314 -41.83 3.44 -1.06
N LEU A 315 -40.63 3.27 -0.50
CA LEU A 315 -40.35 3.68 0.88
C LEU A 315 -40.39 5.21 1.00
N PRO A 316 -40.89 5.78 2.11
CA PRO A 316 -40.87 7.23 2.33
C PRO A 316 -39.45 7.79 2.16
N GLU A 317 -39.29 8.84 1.36
CA GLU A 317 -38.02 9.54 1.09
C GLU A 317 -36.96 8.75 0.28
N ILE A 318 -37.20 7.48 -0.09
CA ILE A 318 -36.24 6.66 -0.84
C ILE A 318 -36.89 6.21 -2.16
N PRO A 319 -36.44 6.71 -3.32
CA PRO A 319 -36.94 6.26 -4.61
C PRO A 319 -36.49 4.81 -4.89
N ASN A 320 -37.30 4.07 -5.63
CA ASN A 320 -36.91 2.76 -6.15
C ASN A 320 -35.77 2.91 -7.16
N PHE A 321 -34.91 1.90 -7.25
CA PHE A 321 -33.75 1.93 -8.13
C PHE A 321 -34.15 1.86 -9.61
N ARG A 322 -33.50 2.72 -10.40
CA ARG A 322 -33.55 2.69 -11.85
C ARG A 322 -32.14 2.49 -12.37
N GLY A 323 -31.94 1.48 -13.20
CA GLY A 323 -30.63 1.08 -13.67
C GLY A 323 -30.55 -0.42 -13.94
N CYS A 324 -29.36 -0.97 -13.81
CA CYS A 324 -29.12 -2.40 -13.98
C CYS A 324 -28.46 -2.98 -12.72
N LEU A 325 -28.93 -4.15 -12.31
CA LEU A 325 -28.29 -4.98 -11.30
C LEU A 325 -27.67 -6.20 -11.98
N GLU A 326 -26.51 -6.63 -11.49
CA GLU A 326 -25.83 -7.84 -11.95
C GLU A 326 -25.42 -8.67 -10.73
N ASN A 327 -25.68 -9.97 -10.78
CA ASN A 327 -25.22 -10.93 -9.78
C ASN A 327 -25.49 -10.55 -8.31
N VAL A 328 -26.78 -10.36 -7.97
CA VAL A 328 -27.22 -10.11 -6.60
C VAL A 328 -27.16 -11.41 -5.78
N PHE A 329 -26.19 -11.50 -4.88
CA PHE A 329 -25.93 -12.62 -3.99
C PHE A 329 -26.33 -12.32 -2.53
N ILE A 330 -26.99 -13.28 -1.90
CA ILE A 330 -27.28 -13.30 -0.47
C ILE A 330 -26.81 -14.65 0.08
N ASN A 331 -25.77 -14.66 0.91
CA ASN A 331 -25.21 -15.86 1.52
C ASN A 331 -24.96 -17.00 0.49
N GLY A 332 -24.45 -16.64 -0.69
CA GLY A 332 -24.16 -17.56 -1.80
C GLY A 332 -25.28 -17.81 -2.80
N ILE A 333 -26.51 -17.32 -2.55
CA ILE A 333 -27.68 -17.52 -3.41
C ILE A 333 -27.80 -16.33 -4.39
N ASN A 334 -27.83 -16.61 -5.71
CA ASN A 334 -28.01 -15.57 -6.73
C ASN A 334 -29.51 -15.32 -7.01
N ILE A 335 -30.01 -14.19 -6.53
CA ILE A 335 -31.42 -13.82 -6.60
C ILE A 335 -31.88 -13.55 -8.05
N ILE A 336 -31.02 -12.97 -8.90
CA ILE A 336 -31.36 -12.72 -10.30
C ILE A 336 -31.52 -14.05 -11.05
N LYS A 337 -30.63 -15.02 -10.80
CA LYS A 337 -30.74 -16.36 -11.38
C LYS A 337 -32.05 -17.04 -10.96
N MET A 338 -32.38 -17.04 -9.67
CA MET A 338 -33.66 -17.58 -9.18
C MET A 338 -34.87 -16.89 -9.83
N THR A 339 -34.78 -15.58 -10.08
CA THR A 339 -35.84 -14.82 -10.76
C THR A 339 -36.01 -15.24 -12.21
N GLN A 340 -34.89 -15.51 -12.92
CA GLN A 340 -34.90 -16.05 -14.29
C GLN A 340 -35.50 -17.46 -14.34
N ASP A 341 -35.15 -18.30 -13.37
CA ASP A 341 -35.57 -19.69 -13.25
C ASP A 341 -37.01 -19.85 -12.70
N GLN A 342 -37.62 -18.75 -12.22
CA GLN A 342 -38.98 -18.68 -11.67
C GLN A 342 -39.17 -19.57 -10.43
N GLU A 343 -38.19 -19.56 -9.53
CA GLU A 343 -38.20 -20.33 -8.29
C GLU A 343 -39.33 -19.86 -7.33
N PRO A 344 -39.93 -20.77 -6.54
CA PRO A 344 -41.11 -20.48 -5.72
C PRO A 344 -40.87 -19.48 -4.57
N GLU A 345 -39.62 -19.30 -4.14
CA GLU A 345 -39.21 -18.32 -3.13
C GLU A 345 -39.21 -16.88 -3.67
N ILE A 346 -39.27 -16.69 -5.00
CA ILE A 346 -39.28 -15.38 -5.63
C ILE A 346 -40.72 -14.90 -5.82
N ARG A 347 -40.98 -13.64 -5.47
CA ARG A 347 -42.21 -12.93 -5.82
C ARG A 347 -41.90 -11.65 -6.56
N ILE A 348 -42.64 -11.44 -7.64
CA ILE A 348 -42.61 -10.23 -8.45
C ILE A 348 -43.97 -9.53 -8.28
N PRO A 349 -44.01 -8.34 -7.68
CA PRO A 349 -45.21 -7.53 -7.61
C PRO A 349 -45.78 -7.32 -9.03
N LEU A 350 -47.11 -7.40 -9.17
CA LEU A 350 -47.85 -7.15 -10.43
C LEU A 350 -47.63 -8.19 -11.56
N GLN A 351 -46.93 -9.31 -11.34
CA GLN A 351 -46.62 -10.34 -12.37
C GLN A 351 -46.04 -9.76 -13.67
N LYS A 352 -45.31 -8.66 -13.58
CA LYS A 352 -44.70 -7.98 -14.72
C LYS A 352 -43.53 -8.81 -15.25
N LYS A 353 -43.32 -8.82 -16.57
CA LYS A 353 -42.20 -9.54 -17.19
C LYS A 353 -40.91 -8.73 -17.01
N MET A 354 -39.95 -9.29 -16.28
CA MET A 354 -38.64 -8.68 -16.05
C MET A 354 -37.75 -8.71 -17.30
N HIS A 355 -36.84 -7.73 -17.41
CA HIS A 355 -35.88 -7.60 -18.50
C HIS A 355 -34.48 -8.03 -18.07
N TYR A 356 -33.97 -9.12 -18.64
CA TYR A 356 -32.69 -9.74 -18.26
C TYR A 356 -31.49 -9.27 -19.10
N ALA A 357 -31.49 -8.01 -19.53
CA ALA A 357 -30.41 -7.40 -20.27
C ALA A 357 -30.33 -5.92 -19.90
N CYS A 358 -29.12 -5.39 -19.76
CA CYS A 358 -28.95 -3.96 -19.48
C CYS A 358 -29.09 -3.16 -20.78
N ARG A 359 -30.19 -2.40 -20.91
CA ARG A 359 -30.36 -1.44 -22.01
C ARG A 359 -29.65 -0.13 -21.65
N ASP A 360 -28.47 0.05 -22.20
CA ASP A 360 -27.75 1.31 -22.08
C ASP A 360 -28.44 2.43 -22.86
N ILE A 361 -28.58 3.59 -22.22
CA ILE A 361 -29.00 4.82 -22.89
C ILE A 361 -27.84 5.29 -23.77
N LEU A 362 -28.12 5.62 -25.04
CA LEU A 362 -27.11 5.92 -26.08
C LEU A 362 -26.39 7.28 -25.91
N TRP A 363 -26.45 7.91 -24.74
CA TRP A 363 -25.72 9.16 -24.54
C TRP A 363 -24.22 8.86 -24.44
N LYS A 364 -23.42 9.49 -25.30
CA LYS A 364 -21.96 9.38 -25.29
C LYS A 364 -21.38 10.55 -24.48
N PRO A 365 -21.05 10.36 -23.19
CA PRO A 365 -20.37 11.39 -22.45
C PRO A 365 -18.99 11.63 -23.04
N MET A 366 -18.48 12.84 -22.84
CA MET A 366 -17.19 13.25 -23.34
C MET A 366 -16.41 13.95 -22.23
N THR A 367 -15.19 13.48 -22.03
CA THR A 367 -14.25 14.05 -21.07
C THR A 367 -13.35 15.06 -21.79
N PHE A 368 -13.34 16.27 -21.26
CA PHE A 368 -12.43 17.37 -21.59
C PHE A 368 -11.25 17.25 -20.64
N ALA A 369 -10.16 16.60 -21.10
CA ALA A 369 -9.04 16.20 -20.24
C ALA A 369 -7.73 16.92 -20.55
N GLY A 370 -7.66 17.63 -21.67
CA GLY A 370 -6.41 18.15 -22.22
C GLY A 370 -6.32 19.67 -22.11
N PRO A 371 -5.09 20.21 -21.98
CA PRO A 371 -4.88 21.65 -21.80
C PRO A 371 -5.42 22.48 -22.97
N ASP A 372 -5.58 21.89 -24.16
CA ASP A 372 -6.07 22.54 -25.39
C ASP A 372 -7.38 21.95 -25.91
N ASN A 373 -8.16 21.31 -25.03
CA ASN A 373 -9.39 20.66 -25.44
C ASN A 373 -10.49 21.63 -25.91
N TYR A 374 -11.20 21.23 -26.95
CA TYR A 374 -12.43 21.90 -27.36
C TYR A 374 -13.30 20.96 -28.21
N LEU A 375 -14.59 21.23 -28.22
CA LEU A 375 -15.56 20.69 -29.16
C LEU A 375 -16.18 21.84 -29.97
N GLN A 376 -16.02 21.80 -31.29
CA GLN A 376 -16.69 22.70 -32.22
C GLN A 376 -17.80 21.96 -32.96
N VAL A 377 -19.03 22.46 -32.83
CA VAL A 377 -20.22 21.91 -33.49
C VAL A 377 -20.90 22.94 -34.39
N PRO A 378 -21.52 22.51 -35.50
CA PRO A 378 -22.24 23.42 -36.39
C PRO A 378 -23.54 23.92 -35.73
N GLY A 379 -23.94 25.13 -36.11
CA GLY A 379 -25.18 25.77 -35.69
C GLY A 379 -26.09 26.11 -36.87
N PHE A 380 -27.36 26.43 -36.59
CA PHE A 380 -28.27 26.96 -37.59
C PHE A 380 -28.06 28.46 -37.75
N PHE A 381 -27.57 28.92 -38.90
CA PHE A 381 -27.24 30.33 -39.12
C PHE A 381 -28.50 31.23 -39.20
N ARG A 382 -28.45 32.42 -38.58
CA ARG A 382 -29.47 33.50 -38.65
C ARG A 382 -30.89 33.17 -38.14
N LYS A 383 -31.04 32.24 -37.20
CA LYS A 383 -32.32 32.04 -36.48
C LYS A 383 -32.56 33.18 -35.48
N PRO A 384 -33.82 33.61 -35.27
CA PRO A 384 -34.18 34.68 -34.33
C PRO A 384 -34.23 34.23 -32.86
N ARG A 385 -34.11 32.92 -32.61
CA ARG A 385 -34.08 32.30 -31.29
C ARG A 385 -32.93 31.30 -31.26
N MET A 386 -32.20 31.31 -30.16
CA MET A 386 -31.16 30.34 -29.81
C MET A 386 -31.67 29.48 -28.65
N PHE A 387 -31.48 28.17 -28.74
CA PHE A 387 -31.66 27.24 -27.63
C PHE A 387 -30.44 26.32 -27.52
N VAL A 388 -29.87 26.19 -26.33
CA VAL A 388 -28.77 25.26 -26.06
C VAL A 388 -29.04 24.58 -24.72
N LYS A 389 -29.04 23.24 -24.71
CA LYS A 389 -29.13 22.42 -23.50
C LYS A 389 -27.93 21.49 -23.43
N PHE A 390 -27.29 21.37 -22.28
CA PHE A 390 -26.23 20.37 -22.05
C PHE A 390 -26.14 20.02 -20.57
N LYS A 391 -25.58 18.84 -20.27
CA LYS A 391 -25.17 18.49 -18.90
C LYS A 391 -23.66 18.60 -18.77
N PHE A 392 -23.16 19.05 -17.62
CA PHE A 392 -21.75 19.03 -17.29
C PHE A 392 -21.50 18.56 -15.85
N ARG A 393 -20.32 18.01 -15.58
CA ARG A 393 -19.81 17.80 -14.22
C ARG A 393 -18.31 18.05 -14.16
N SER A 394 -17.83 18.67 -13.09
CA SER A 394 -16.43 19.05 -12.93
C SER A 394 -16.06 19.24 -11.46
N TRP A 395 -14.75 19.15 -11.16
CA TRP A 395 -14.15 19.57 -9.90
C TRP A 395 -13.52 20.97 -10.00
N ASP A 396 -13.29 21.47 -11.21
CA ASP A 396 -12.62 22.75 -11.43
C ASP A 396 -13.54 23.92 -11.05
N TYR A 397 -12.95 24.93 -10.39
CA TYR A 397 -13.67 26.16 -10.02
C TYR A 397 -13.90 27.10 -11.21
N THR A 398 -13.13 26.96 -12.28
CA THR A 398 -13.18 27.85 -13.44
C THR A 398 -13.04 27.09 -14.76
N GLY A 399 -13.77 27.49 -15.80
CA GLY A 399 -13.59 26.93 -17.14
C GLY A 399 -14.62 27.41 -18.14
N LEU A 400 -14.26 27.50 -19.42
CA LEU A 400 -15.20 27.84 -20.49
C LEU A 400 -16.16 26.66 -20.75
N LEU A 401 -17.45 26.83 -20.45
CA LEU A 401 -18.47 25.83 -20.77
C LEU A 401 -18.89 25.94 -22.24
N MET A 402 -19.24 27.14 -22.71
CA MET A 402 -19.74 27.37 -24.06
C MET A 402 -19.40 28.77 -24.59
N PHE A 403 -19.09 28.88 -25.89
CA PHE A 403 -18.93 30.14 -26.60
C PHE A 403 -19.59 30.10 -27.99
N THR A 404 -20.29 31.16 -28.38
CA THR A 404 -20.76 31.37 -29.76
C THR A 404 -20.74 32.84 -30.15
N ARG A 405 -20.54 33.13 -31.44
CA ARG A 405 -20.70 34.47 -32.01
C ARG A 405 -22.05 34.54 -32.71
N PHE A 406 -22.77 35.64 -32.53
CA PHE A 406 -23.97 35.90 -33.31
C PHE A 406 -23.62 36.27 -34.75
N ALA A 407 -24.54 36.01 -35.67
CA ALA A 407 -24.42 36.42 -37.07
C ALA A 407 -24.41 37.95 -37.22
N ASP A 408 -24.01 38.42 -38.40
CA ASP A 408 -24.05 39.85 -38.77
C ASP A 408 -23.27 40.76 -37.80
N ASP A 409 -22.20 40.22 -37.20
CA ASP A 409 -21.32 40.88 -36.22
C ASP A 409 -22.06 41.45 -35.00
N LEU A 410 -23.20 40.84 -34.63
CA LEU A 410 -24.03 41.22 -33.47
C LEU A 410 -23.38 40.87 -32.11
N GLY A 411 -22.10 40.48 -32.09
CA GLY A 411 -21.34 40.16 -30.88
C GLY A 411 -21.32 38.68 -30.52
N ALA A 412 -21.27 38.35 -29.23
CA ALA A 412 -21.03 36.99 -28.74
C ALA A 412 -21.73 36.69 -27.41
N LEU A 413 -21.91 35.39 -27.13
CA LEU A 413 -22.39 34.82 -25.88
C LEU A 413 -21.38 33.81 -25.34
N GLU A 414 -20.98 34.00 -24.09
CA GLU A 414 -20.01 33.18 -23.35
C GLU A 414 -20.67 32.66 -22.07
N LEU A 415 -20.56 31.35 -21.82
CA LEU A 415 -20.92 30.68 -20.58
C LEU A 415 -19.65 30.12 -19.94
N GLY A 416 -19.34 30.55 -18.73
CA GLY A 416 -18.17 30.11 -17.97
C GLY A 416 -18.55 29.60 -16.60
N LEU A 417 -17.85 28.58 -16.11
CA LEU A 417 -17.86 28.20 -14.70
C LEU A 417 -16.93 29.17 -13.94
N SER A 418 -17.37 29.69 -12.81
CA SER A 418 -16.58 30.55 -11.92
C SER A 418 -17.12 30.43 -10.49
N GLU A 419 -16.26 30.05 -9.54
CA GLU A 419 -16.61 29.91 -8.12
C GLU A 419 -17.83 28.99 -7.88
N GLY A 420 -17.99 27.95 -8.70
CA GLY A 420 -19.11 27.02 -8.61
C GLY A 420 -20.45 27.57 -9.12
N GLN A 421 -20.44 28.64 -9.93
CA GLN A 421 -21.63 29.18 -10.59
C GLN A 421 -21.43 29.27 -12.11
N VAL A 422 -22.52 29.21 -12.88
CA VAL A 422 -22.49 29.46 -14.33
C VAL A 422 -22.62 30.97 -14.58
N ASN A 423 -21.50 31.60 -14.95
CA ASN A 423 -21.43 32.99 -15.35
C ASN A 423 -21.78 33.14 -16.83
N VAL A 424 -22.79 33.95 -17.11
CA VAL A 424 -23.26 34.28 -18.46
C VAL A 424 -22.77 35.65 -18.84
N THR A 425 -22.08 35.76 -19.98
CA THR A 425 -21.60 37.02 -20.54
C THR A 425 -22.12 37.20 -21.96
N LEU A 426 -22.94 38.23 -22.18
CA LEU A 426 -23.40 38.64 -23.52
C LEU A 426 -22.81 40.01 -23.86
N PHE A 427 -22.16 40.08 -25.02
CA PHE A 427 -21.55 41.30 -25.55
C PHE A 427 -22.10 41.61 -26.94
N GLN A 428 -22.56 42.84 -27.19
CA GLN A 428 -22.87 43.36 -28.54
C GLN A 428 -22.16 44.70 -28.76
N PRO A 429 -21.61 44.96 -29.96
CA PRO A 429 -21.06 46.27 -30.30
C PRO A 429 -22.07 47.40 -30.06
N GLY A 430 -21.64 48.48 -29.39
CA GLY A 430 -22.49 49.65 -29.10
C GLY A 430 -23.53 49.47 -27.99
N LYS A 431 -23.57 48.31 -27.31
CA LYS A 431 -24.48 48.06 -26.17
C LYS A 431 -23.69 47.73 -24.89
N LYS A 432 -24.33 47.93 -23.73
CA LYS A 432 -23.74 47.55 -22.43
C LYS A 432 -23.60 46.02 -22.35
N LYS A 433 -22.42 45.55 -21.94
CA LYS A 433 -22.15 44.13 -21.68
C LYS A 433 -23.07 43.62 -20.55
N LEU A 434 -23.75 42.49 -20.78
CA LEU A 434 -24.59 41.83 -19.79
C LEU A 434 -23.79 40.73 -19.10
N GLN A 435 -23.78 40.73 -17.77
CA GLN A 435 -23.09 39.72 -16.95
C GLN A 435 -23.92 39.37 -15.72
N PHE A 436 -24.14 38.09 -15.48
CA PHE A 436 -24.83 37.57 -14.31
C PHE A 436 -24.44 36.10 -14.08
N ALA A 437 -24.71 35.57 -12.89
CA ALA A 437 -24.40 34.20 -12.50
C ALA A 437 -25.69 33.42 -12.19
N ALA A 438 -25.68 32.11 -12.39
CA ALA A 438 -26.76 31.20 -12.05
C ALA A 438 -26.24 29.91 -11.37
N GLY A 439 -27.02 29.39 -10.42
CA GLY A 439 -26.70 28.20 -9.63
C GLY A 439 -25.70 28.44 -8.49
N TYR A 440 -25.35 27.37 -7.78
CA TYR A 440 -24.43 27.38 -6.64
C TYR A 440 -23.76 26.01 -6.47
N ARG A 441 -22.46 25.98 -6.13
CA ARG A 441 -21.66 24.76 -5.91
C ARG A 441 -21.69 23.75 -7.06
N LEU A 442 -21.74 24.24 -8.29
CA LEU A 442 -21.82 23.39 -9.50
C LEU A 442 -20.50 22.67 -9.87
N ASN A 443 -19.53 22.67 -8.96
CA ASN A 443 -18.24 22.00 -9.06
C ASN A 443 -18.09 20.92 -7.97
N ASP A 444 -19.18 20.22 -7.67
CA ASP A 444 -19.31 19.19 -6.65
C ASP A 444 -19.10 17.76 -7.20
N GLY A 445 -18.73 17.65 -8.47
CA GLY A 445 -18.54 16.38 -9.18
C GLY A 445 -19.85 15.74 -9.67
N PHE A 446 -21.02 16.30 -9.39
CA PHE A 446 -22.30 15.79 -9.85
C PHE A 446 -22.71 16.36 -11.21
N TRP A 447 -23.60 15.65 -11.91
CA TRP A 447 -24.15 16.11 -13.18
C TRP A 447 -25.12 17.27 -12.99
N HIS A 448 -24.77 18.43 -13.54
CA HIS A 448 -25.64 19.60 -13.61
C HIS A 448 -26.17 19.81 -15.03
N THR A 449 -27.44 20.18 -15.14
CA THR A 449 -28.09 20.51 -16.41
C THR A 449 -28.12 22.01 -16.61
N VAL A 450 -27.75 22.48 -17.80
CA VAL A 450 -27.81 23.88 -18.19
C VAL A 450 -28.71 24.01 -19.42
N ASP A 451 -29.80 24.77 -19.28
CA ASP A 451 -30.68 25.15 -20.39
C ASP A 451 -30.59 26.67 -20.60
N VAL A 452 -30.16 27.10 -21.78
CA VAL A 452 -30.08 28.52 -22.16
C VAL A 452 -30.95 28.77 -23.38
N THR A 453 -31.91 29.70 -23.21
CA THR A 453 -32.73 30.22 -24.29
C THR A 453 -32.49 31.72 -24.47
N ALA A 454 -32.17 32.16 -25.68
CA ALA A 454 -32.05 33.57 -26.02
C ALA A 454 -32.93 33.95 -27.22
N ARG A 455 -33.68 35.04 -27.10
CA ARG A 455 -34.44 35.69 -28.18
C ARG A 455 -34.29 37.21 -28.04
N ASP A 456 -34.78 37.96 -29.02
CA ASP A 456 -34.72 39.43 -28.96
C ASP A 456 -35.25 39.95 -27.60
N ASN A 457 -34.39 40.70 -26.92
CA ASN A 457 -34.57 41.28 -25.59
C ASN A 457 -34.80 40.34 -24.39
N LEU A 458 -34.71 39.01 -24.53
CA LEU A 458 -34.92 38.08 -23.42
C LEU A 458 -33.91 36.92 -23.45
N LEU A 459 -33.17 36.77 -22.35
CA LEU A 459 -32.29 35.63 -22.09
C LEU A 459 -32.81 34.90 -20.85
N SER A 460 -32.97 33.58 -20.94
CA SER A 460 -33.41 32.72 -19.86
C SER A 460 -32.40 31.61 -19.64
N ILE A 461 -32.03 31.35 -18.38
CA ILE A 461 -31.19 30.21 -18.00
C ILE A 461 -31.86 29.39 -16.89
N THR A 462 -31.79 28.07 -17.00
CA THR A 462 -32.29 27.10 -16.01
C THR A 462 -31.16 26.16 -15.62
N ILE A 463 -31.00 25.88 -14.33
CA ILE A 463 -30.06 24.91 -13.79
C ILE A 463 -30.86 23.78 -13.10
N ASP A 464 -30.49 22.52 -13.33
CA ASP A 464 -30.98 21.29 -12.66
C ASP A 464 -32.50 21.02 -12.63
N GLU A 465 -33.28 21.68 -13.49
CA GLU A 465 -34.74 21.46 -13.57
C GLU A 465 -35.46 21.72 -12.23
N GLU A 466 -34.90 22.58 -11.34
CA GLU A 466 -35.51 22.95 -10.06
C GLU A 466 -36.89 23.61 -10.24
N GLU A 467 -37.80 23.39 -9.27
CA GLU A 467 -39.16 23.96 -9.21
C GLU A 467 -39.20 25.51 -9.17
N GLY A 468 -38.04 26.17 -9.13
CA GLY A 468 -37.88 27.62 -9.29
C GLY A 468 -37.89 28.05 -10.75
N SER A 469 -38.73 29.03 -11.09
CA SER A 469 -38.81 29.59 -12.44
C SER A 469 -37.43 30.02 -12.99
N PRO A 470 -37.16 29.83 -14.29
CA PRO A 470 -35.83 30.09 -14.85
C PRO A 470 -35.43 31.55 -14.70
N LEU A 471 -34.13 31.81 -14.50
CA LEU A 471 -33.59 33.17 -14.36
C LEU A 471 -33.72 33.89 -15.70
N LYS A 472 -34.64 34.87 -15.75
CA LYS A 472 -34.95 35.66 -16.95
C LYS A 472 -34.37 37.06 -16.86
N ILE A 473 -33.57 37.43 -17.85
CA ILE A 473 -32.97 38.76 -18.00
C ILE A 473 -33.56 39.46 -19.22
N THR A 474 -34.18 40.62 -19.01
CA THR A 474 -34.74 41.46 -20.06
C THR A 474 -33.90 42.72 -20.26
N ASN A 475 -33.19 42.78 -21.39
CA ASN A 475 -32.32 43.91 -21.75
C ASN A 475 -32.37 44.14 -23.27
N PRO A 476 -32.05 45.34 -23.78
CA PRO A 476 -32.05 45.59 -25.22
C PRO A 476 -30.89 44.85 -25.90
N PHE A 477 -31.17 43.74 -26.59
CA PHE A 477 -30.20 43.00 -27.41
C PHE A 477 -30.90 42.24 -28.54
N THR A 478 -30.15 41.91 -29.59
CA THR A 478 -30.69 41.24 -30.79
C THR A 478 -30.02 39.89 -30.98
N VAL A 479 -30.79 38.84 -31.23
CA VAL A 479 -30.27 37.48 -31.38
C VAL A 479 -30.40 37.06 -32.84
N ARG A 480 -29.26 36.78 -33.48
CA ARG A 480 -29.20 36.01 -34.72
C ARG A 480 -28.14 34.94 -34.53
N THR A 481 -28.54 33.68 -34.49
CA THR A 481 -27.62 32.55 -34.22
C THR A 481 -26.46 32.50 -35.22
N GLY A 482 -25.28 32.14 -34.72
CA GLY A 482 -24.08 31.90 -35.54
C GLY A 482 -24.09 30.54 -36.24
N ASP A 483 -23.05 30.28 -37.03
CA ASP A 483 -22.83 29.00 -37.73
C ASP A 483 -22.07 27.97 -36.88
N ARG A 484 -21.54 28.36 -35.71
CA ARG A 484 -20.66 27.53 -34.88
C ARG A 484 -20.85 27.78 -33.38
N TYR A 485 -20.76 26.69 -32.63
CA TYR A 485 -20.73 26.68 -31.17
C TYR A 485 -19.46 25.96 -30.70
N PHE A 486 -18.82 26.50 -29.67
CA PHE A 486 -17.61 25.94 -29.06
C PHE A 486 -17.94 25.54 -27.62
N PHE A 487 -17.57 24.32 -27.24
CA PHE A 487 -17.70 23.82 -25.87
C PHE A 487 -16.33 23.46 -25.32
N GLY A 488 -16.15 23.71 -24.03
CA GLY A 488 -14.96 23.33 -23.28
C GLY A 488 -13.68 24.16 -23.53
N GLY A 489 -13.59 24.87 -24.66
CA GLY A 489 -12.40 25.65 -25.00
C GLY A 489 -12.46 26.28 -26.39
N CYS A 490 -11.42 27.05 -26.72
CA CYS A 490 -11.29 27.72 -28.02
C CYS A 490 -10.02 27.24 -28.78
N PRO A 491 -10.08 27.01 -30.11
CA PRO A 491 -8.91 26.60 -30.89
C PRO A 491 -7.84 27.72 -31.03
N LYS A 492 -6.56 27.36 -30.85
CA LYS A 492 -5.38 28.26 -30.85
C LYS A 492 -4.91 28.78 -32.24
N THR A 493 -5.66 28.61 -33.34
CA THR A 493 -5.16 28.95 -34.70
C THR A 493 -5.09 30.45 -35.01
N ASN A 494 -4.06 30.86 -35.77
CA ASN A 494 -3.73 32.25 -36.17
C ASN A 494 -4.61 32.91 -37.27
N ASN A 495 -5.77 32.33 -37.66
CA ASN A 495 -6.63 32.98 -38.66
C ASN A 495 -7.53 34.06 -38.03
N THR A 496 -7.44 35.27 -38.55
CA THR A 496 -7.78 36.54 -37.88
C THR A 496 -9.22 37.06 -38.02
N ILE A 497 -10.18 36.31 -38.56
CA ILE A 497 -11.51 36.90 -38.91
C ILE A 497 -12.72 36.18 -38.27
N ARG A 498 -12.59 34.97 -37.71
CA ARG A 498 -13.72 34.22 -37.10
C ARG A 498 -13.30 33.43 -35.85
N LYS A 499 -12.65 34.11 -34.90
CA LYS A 499 -11.99 33.45 -33.76
C LYS A 499 -12.95 33.28 -32.56
N CYS A 500 -12.87 32.14 -31.88
CA CYS A 500 -13.40 31.93 -30.54
C CYS A 500 -12.48 32.69 -29.57
N GLU A 501 -13.01 33.63 -28.81
CA GLU A 501 -12.22 34.55 -27.98
C GLU A 501 -12.74 34.54 -26.55
N THR A 502 -11.93 34.02 -25.64
CA THR A 502 -12.24 33.99 -24.21
C THR A 502 -10.99 34.35 -23.39
N LYS A 503 -11.22 34.86 -22.18
CA LYS A 503 -10.17 35.00 -21.15
C LYS A 503 -10.20 33.87 -20.12
N LEU A 504 -11.21 33.00 -20.20
CA LEU A 504 -11.34 31.85 -19.31
C LEU A 504 -10.38 30.75 -19.70
N ASN A 505 -9.98 29.95 -18.72
CA ASN A 505 -9.27 28.71 -18.97
C ASN A 505 -10.17 27.71 -19.71
N ASN A 506 -9.56 26.73 -20.39
CA ASN A 506 -10.31 25.61 -20.93
C ASN A 506 -10.93 24.82 -19.76
N PHE A 507 -12.15 24.33 -19.97
CA PHE A 507 -12.85 23.50 -19.01
C PHE A 507 -12.27 22.09 -19.01
N HIS A 508 -12.06 21.57 -17.80
CA HIS A 508 -11.86 20.14 -17.60
C HIS A 508 -13.05 19.53 -16.87
N GLY A 509 -13.39 18.29 -17.22
CA GLY A 509 -14.57 17.61 -16.71
C GLY A 509 -15.32 16.91 -17.82
N CYS A 510 -16.61 16.68 -17.63
CA CYS A 510 -17.42 15.95 -18.59
C CYS A 510 -18.59 16.77 -19.08
N MET A 511 -18.98 16.53 -20.33
CA MET A 511 -20.27 16.98 -20.87
C MET A 511 -21.03 15.83 -21.53
N GLN A 512 -22.36 15.93 -21.52
CA GLN A 512 -23.23 15.04 -22.27
C GLN A 512 -24.55 15.74 -22.63
N GLN A 513 -25.40 15.07 -23.42
CA GLN A 513 -26.74 15.56 -23.78
C GLN A 513 -26.71 16.99 -24.36
N ILE A 514 -25.81 17.26 -25.30
CA ILE A 514 -25.69 18.56 -25.96
C ILE A 514 -26.78 18.68 -27.03
N PHE A 515 -27.64 19.68 -26.93
CA PHE A 515 -28.67 20.05 -27.89
C PHE A 515 -28.43 21.47 -28.39
N ILE A 516 -28.61 21.68 -29.70
CA ILE A 516 -28.59 23.00 -30.34
C ILE A 516 -29.90 23.17 -31.10
N ASP A 517 -30.67 24.18 -30.74
CA ASP A 517 -31.99 24.47 -31.29
C ASP A 517 -32.94 23.25 -31.28
N ASN A 518 -32.95 22.51 -30.16
CA ASN A 518 -33.66 21.24 -29.92
C ASN A 518 -33.16 20.02 -30.71
N GLU A 519 -32.13 20.16 -31.54
CA GLU A 519 -31.52 19.03 -32.23
C GLU A 519 -30.37 18.46 -31.39
N PRO A 520 -30.38 17.15 -31.07
CA PRO A 520 -29.26 16.52 -30.36
C PRO A 520 -28.02 16.50 -31.24
N VAL A 521 -26.88 16.84 -30.66
CA VAL A 521 -25.59 16.74 -31.34
C VAL A 521 -25.19 15.27 -31.42
N ASP A 522 -25.19 14.71 -32.64
CA ASP A 522 -24.70 13.36 -32.90
C ASP A 522 -23.16 13.32 -32.97
N ILE A 523 -22.55 12.81 -31.90
CA ILE A 523 -21.10 12.68 -31.75
C ILE A 523 -20.49 11.69 -32.75
N ASP A 524 -21.23 10.68 -33.22
CA ASP A 524 -20.71 9.68 -34.17
C ASP A 524 -20.45 10.28 -35.54
N ILE A 525 -21.25 11.26 -35.96
CA ILE A 525 -21.03 12.01 -37.21
C ILE A 525 -19.80 12.93 -37.07
N ILE A 526 -19.55 13.43 -35.86
CA ILE A 526 -18.36 14.24 -35.55
C ILE A 526 -17.08 13.41 -35.59
N LEU A 527 -17.13 12.18 -35.04
CA LEU A 527 -16.05 11.20 -35.08
C LEU A 527 -15.60 10.84 -36.51
N GLN A 528 -16.55 10.80 -37.46
CA GLN A 528 -16.26 10.59 -38.87
C GLN A 528 -15.61 11.79 -39.57
N ARG A 529 -15.33 12.90 -38.83
CA ARG A 529 -14.87 14.20 -39.34
C ARG A 529 -15.75 14.78 -40.45
N ARG A 530 -17.02 14.36 -40.51
CA ARG A 530 -18.01 14.84 -41.49
C ARG A 530 -18.71 16.11 -41.00
N TRP A 531 -18.89 16.25 -39.69
CA TRP A 531 -19.42 17.44 -39.03
C TRP A 531 -18.58 17.87 -37.84
N GLY A 532 -18.25 19.15 -37.68
CA GLY A 532 -17.54 19.65 -36.49
C GLY A 532 -16.04 19.33 -36.42
N ARG A 533 -15.37 19.83 -35.36
CA ARG A 533 -13.94 19.63 -35.07
C ARG A 533 -13.76 19.48 -33.57
N TYR A 534 -12.80 18.67 -33.14
CA TYR A 534 -12.48 18.55 -31.73
C TYR A 534 -10.97 18.29 -31.54
N THR A 535 -10.48 18.47 -30.32
CA THR A 535 -9.08 18.20 -29.93
C THR A 535 -9.08 17.75 -28.46
N GLU A 536 -8.24 16.75 -28.13
CA GLU A 536 -8.00 16.29 -26.75
C GLU A 536 -9.26 15.90 -25.93
N LEU A 537 -10.28 15.34 -26.60
CA LEU A 537 -11.46 14.77 -25.95
C LEU A 537 -11.35 13.25 -25.86
N LEU A 538 -11.75 12.69 -24.71
CA LEU A 538 -12.02 11.26 -24.56
C LEU A 538 -13.53 11.03 -24.70
N LEU A 539 -13.92 10.35 -25.77
CA LEU A 539 -15.33 10.14 -26.14
C LEU A 539 -15.85 8.80 -25.61
N GLY A 540 -17.11 8.77 -25.18
CA GLY A 540 -17.75 7.60 -24.59
C GLY A 540 -17.28 7.32 -23.17
N THR A 541 -16.69 8.30 -22.50
CA THR A 541 -16.21 8.18 -21.12
C THR A 541 -16.40 9.49 -20.38
N CYS A 542 -16.66 9.40 -19.08
CA CYS A 542 -16.57 10.51 -18.16
C CYS A 542 -15.61 10.17 -17.02
N GLY A 543 -14.34 10.54 -17.19
CA GLY A 543 -13.25 10.18 -16.29
C GLY A 543 -12.89 11.25 -15.25
N ILE A 544 -13.87 11.84 -14.55
CA ILE A 544 -13.56 12.62 -13.34
C ILE A 544 -13.24 11.63 -12.20
N THR A 545 -12.23 11.94 -11.40
CA THR A 545 -11.82 11.10 -10.26
C THR A 545 -12.03 11.87 -8.97
N ASP A 546 -12.67 11.25 -7.97
CA ASP A 546 -12.68 11.77 -6.60
C ASP A 546 -11.39 11.34 -5.89
N ARG A 547 -10.55 12.32 -5.56
CA ARG A 547 -9.27 12.20 -4.84
C ARG A 547 -9.41 12.50 -3.35
N CYS A 548 -10.56 13.02 -2.90
CA CYS A 548 -10.80 13.38 -1.50
C CYS A 548 -11.59 12.32 -0.72
N THR A 549 -11.91 11.17 -1.32
CA THR A 549 -12.64 10.08 -0.66
C THR A 549 -11.93 8.73 -0.89
N PRO A 550 -11.38 8.08 0.15
CA PRO A 550 -11.30 8.54 1.54
C PRO A 550 -10.40 9.78 1.67
N ASN A 551 -10.63 10.59 2.70
CA ASN A 551 -9.89 11.85 2.88
C ASN A 551 -8.37 11.58 2.99
N PRO A 552 -7.55 12.03 2.02
CA PRO A 552 -6.11 11.78 2.02
C PRO A 552 -5.37 12.65 3.04
N CYS A 553 -6.02 13.67 3.60
CA CYS A 553 -5.44 14.57 4.57
C CYS A 553 -5.48 13.95 5.97
N GLU A 554 -4.30 13.75 6.56
CA GLU A 554 -4.19 13.22 7.92
C GLU A 554 -4.68 14.26 8.95
N HIS A 555 -4.94 13.79 10.18
CA HIS A 555 -5.30 14.64 11.32
C HIS A 555 -6.49 15.57 11.05
N GLU A 556 -7.52 15.03 10.37
CA GLU A 556 -8.75 15.76 10.02
C GLU A 556 -8.55 16.99 9.13
N GLY A 557 -7.42 17.06 8.40
CA GLY A 557 -7.19 18.10 7.39
C GLY A 557 -8.30 18.14 6.35
N ARG A 558 -8.64 19.33 5.86
CA ARG A 558 -9.71 19.48 4.86
C ARG A 558 -9.16 19.29 3.45
N CYS A 559 -9.64 18.27 2.74
CA CYS A 559 -9.31 18.05 1.34
C CYS A 559 -10.15 18.93 0.41
N ILE A 560 -9.50 19.60 -0.53
CA ILE A 560 -10.10 20.25 -1.69
C ILE A 560 -9.46 19.67 -2.95
N GLN A 561 -10.20 19.53 -4.03
CA GLN A 561 -9.67 18.94 -5.26
C GLN A 561 -10.03 19.72 -6.51
N SER A 562 -9.27 19.43 -7.56
CA SER A 562 -9.39 19.93 -8.93
C SER A 562 -9.35 18.76 -9.91
N TRP A 563 -9.33 19.05 -11.22
CA TRP A 563 -9.21 18.05 -12.27
C TRP A 563 -7.99 17.13 -12.11
N ASP A 564 -6.81 17.69 -11.83
CA ASP A 564 -5.53 16.97 -11.81
C ASP A 564 -4.98 16.73 -10.40
N ASP A 565 -5.29 17.59 -9.42
CA ASP A 565 -4.67 17.55 -8.09
C ASP A 565 -5.66 17.71 -6.91
N PHE A 566 -5.20 17.40 -5.70
CA PHE A 566 -5.88 17.73 -4.44
C PHE A 566 -4.94 18.49 -3.51
N ILE A 567 -5.52 19.32 -2.64
CA ILE A 567 -4.79 20.12 -1.66
C ILE A 567 -5.39 19.84 -0.28
N CYS A 568 -4.52 19.62 0.70
CA CYS A 568 -4.91 19.53 2.09
C CYS A 568 -4.75 20.88 2.78
N LEU A 569 -5.86 21.43 3.27
CA LEU A 569 -5.84 22.59 4.15
C LEU A 569 -5.61 22.09 5.59
N CYS A 570 -4.36 22.21 6.05
CA CYS A 570 -3.92 21.77 7.39
C CYS A 570 -4.12 22.84 8.48
N GLU A 571 -4.82 23.93 8.18
CA GLU A 571 -5.08 24.98 9.17
C GLU A 571 -5.89 24.41 10.35
N ASN A 572 -5.48 24.75 11.58
CA ASN A 572 -6.08 24.28 12.83
C ASN A 572 -5.90 22.77 13.14
N THR A 573 -5.08 22.04 12.40
CA THR A 573 -4.76 20.63 12.74
C THR A 573 -3.52 20.50 13.63
N GLY A 574 -2.61 21.49 13.62
CA GLY A 574 -1.31 21.43 14.31
C GLY A 574 -0.22 20.66 13.53
N TYR A 575 -0.51 20.33 12.26
CA TYR A 575 0.38 19.63 11.35
C TYR A 575 0.53 20.43 10.05
N LYS A 576 1.59 20.12 9.30
CA LYS A 576 1.92 20.69 8.00
C LYS A 576 2.40 19.60 7.02
N GLY A 577 2.86 20.05 5.85
CA GLY A 577 3.22 19.18 4.74
C GLY A 577 2.02 18.88 3.86
N GLU A 578 2.27 18.35 2.66
CA GLU A 578 1.28 18.18 1.58
C GLU A 578 -0.01 17.45 1.99
N VAL A 579 0.09 16.54 2.97
CA VAL A 579 -1.05 15.76 3.50
C VAL A 579 -1.21 15.86 5.01
N CYS A 580 -0.68 16.93 5.63
CA CYS A 580 -0.75 17.15 7.08
C CYS A 580 -0.10 16.03 7.92
N HIS A 581 0.90 15.32 7.37
CA HIS A 581 1.62 14.23 8.05
C HIS A 581 2.82 14.71 8.87
N MET A 582 3.31 15.93 8.62
CA MET A 582 4.45 16.47 9.34
C MET A 582 3.94 17.24 10.55
N SER A 583 4.34 16.84 11.74
CA SER A 583 4.18 17.71 12.90
C SER A 583 4.90 19.03 12.63
N ASP A 584 4.24 20.15 12.90
CA ASP A 584 4.92 21.43 12.88
C ASP A 584 6.14 21.34 13.81
N LYS A 585 7.35 21.69 13.32
CA LYS A 585 8.58 21.73 14.13
C LYS A 585 8.25 22.38 15.48
N ALA A 586 8.16 21.58 16.53
CA ALA A 586 7.84 22.09 17.84
C ALA A 586 9.06 22.85 18.34
N TRP A 587 8.95 24.18 18.34
CA TRP A 587 9.95 25.05 18.94
C TRP A 587 9.59 25.23 20.41
N THR A 588 10.53 24.94 21.30
CA THR A 588 10.46 25.45 22.66
C THR A 588 10.97 26.88 22.63
N VAL A 589 10.11 27.84 22.99
CA VAL A 589 10.41 29.27 22.97
C VAL A 589 10.49 29.77 24.41
N VAL A 590 11.60 30.37 24.79
CA VAL A 590 11.84 30.93 26.12
C VAL A 590 12.05 32.43 26.01
N GLU A 591 11.13 33.20 26.60
CA GLU A 591 11.16 34.66 26.62
C GLU A 591 11.98 35.22 27.80
N HIS A 592 12.34 36.50 27.75
CA HIS A 592 13.18 37.16 28.76
C HIS A 592 12.92 38.67 28.86
N ASP A 593 13.50 39.33 29.87
CA ASP A 593 13.30 40.75 30.21
C ASP A 593 13.92 41.80 29.24
N ARG A 594 14.54 41.38 28.14
CA ARG A 594 15.28 42.26 27.18
C ARG A 594 14.73 42.19 25.75
N MET A 595 13.45 41.84 25.60
CA MET A 595 12.78 41.77 24.29
C MET A 595 12.52 43.14 23.66
N VAL A 596 12.48 44.20 24.48
CA VAL A 596 12.33 45.58 24.03
C VAL A 596 13.70 46.27 23.99
N ALA A 597 13.90 47.14 23.01
CA ALA A 597 15.14 47.89 22.81
C ALA A 597 15.54 48.69 24.07
N THR A 598 16.72 48.37 24.60
CA THR A 598 17.32 49.03 25.76
C THR A 598 18.22 50.16 25.29
N LYS A 599 17.85 51.41 25.64
CA LYS A 599 18.63 52.62 25.34
C LYS A 599 19.84 52.73 26.27
N VAL A 600 21.02 52.97 25.70
CA VAL A 600 22.29 53.11 26.39
C VAL A 600 23.00 54.41 25.99
N THR A 601 23.39 55.21 26.98
CA THR A 601 24.13 56.47 26.84
C THR A 601 25.14 56.61 27.99
N GLY A 602 26.26 57.30 27.78
CA GLY A 602 27.25 57.58 28.84
C GLY A 602 28.20 56.43 29.17
N SER A 603 28.29 55.39 28.33
CA SER A 603 29.10 54.19 28.57
C SER A 603 30.50 54.28 27.92
N THR A 604 31.53 53.76 28.60
CA THR A 604 32.92 53.68 28.10
C THR A 604 33.45 52.25 28.14
N VAL A 605 34.61 51.99 27.52
CA VAL A 605 35.28 50.68 27.58
C VAL A 605 35.68 50.30 29.02
N ASP A 606 36.15 51.26 29.82
CA ASP A 606 36.56 51.01 31.22
C ASP A 606 35.36 50.88 32.17
N ARG A 607 34.21 51.43 31.79
CA ARG A 607 32.96 51.35 32.55
C ARG A 607 31.78 51.08 31.60
N PRO A 608 31.69 49.85 31.06
CA PRO A 608 30.68 49.53 30.08
C PRO A 608 29.31 49.32 30.72
N TYR A 609 28.26 49.53 29.94
CA TYR A 609 26.91 49.14 30.31
C TYR A 609 26.78 47.63 30.13
N VAL A 610 26.31 46.94 31.16
CA VAL A 610 26.10 45.50 31.15
C VAL A 610 24.60 45.23 31.29
N GLY A 611 23.96 44.84 30.18
CA GLY A 611 22.59 44.40 30.16
C GLY A 611 22.50 42.92 30.49
N GLU A 612 22.17 42.58 31.74
CA GLU A 612 21.87 41.19 32.14
C GLU A 612 20.50 40.75 31.60
N VAL A 613 20.42 39.48 31.20
CA VAL A 613 19.23 38.85 30.63
C VAL A 613 18.64 37.85 31.62
N HIS A 614 17.38 38.05 31.98
CA HIS A 614 16.60 37.19 32.87
C HIS A 614 15.47 36.51 32.08
N TYR A 615 15.59 35.20 31.88
CA TYR A 615 14.56 34.39 31.23
C TYR A 615 13.35 34.20 32.15
N TRP A 616 12.14 34.38 31.61
CA TRP A 616 10.90 34.30 32.37
C TRP A 616 10.53 32.84 32.65
N ASN A 617 10.05 32.57 33.87
CA ASN A 617 9.52 31.27 34.29
C ASN A 617 10.48 30.07 34.10
N ALA A 618 11.78 30.31 33.97
CA ALA A 618 12.80 29.28 33.83
C ALA A 618 14.10 29.71 34.53
N SER A 619 14.68 28.80 35.29
CA SER A 619 16.01 28.96 35.88
C SER A 619 17.11 28.85 34.82
N TRP A 620 18.29 29.37 35.15
CA TRP A 620 19.45 29.29 34.24
C TRP A 620 19.78 27.84 33.86
N ASP A 621 19.67 26.91 34.82
CA ASP A 621 19.91 25.49 34.60
C ASP A 621 18.89 24.86 33.65
N GLU A 622 17.62 25.25 33.72
CA GLU A 622 16.55 24.75 32.83
C GLU A 622 16.73 25.23 31.39
N VAL A 623 17.03 26.52 31.18
CA VAL A 623 17.26 27.06 29.83
C VAL A 623 18.53 26.48 29.20
N THR A 624 19.54 26.18 30.01
CA THR A 624 20.77 25.50 29.57
C THR A 624 20.51 24.05 29.21
N ALA A 625 19.72 23.34 30.02
CA ALA A 625 19.34 21.95 29.75
C ALA A 625 18.55 21.84 28.44
N LEU A 626 17.67 22.81 28.16
CA LEU A 626 16.97 22.92 26.88
C LEU A 626 17.95 23.07 25.71
N ALA A 627 18.92 23.97 25.81
CA ALA A 627 19.95 24.15 24.79
C ALA A 627 20.80 22.89 24.57
N ASN A 628 21.14 22.18 25.65
CA ASN A 628 21.98 20.98 25.62
C ASN A 628 21.28 19.81 24.93
N THR A 629 20.02 19.58 25.27
CA THR A 629 19.20 18.47 24.73
C THR A 629 18.72 18.74 23.31
N SER A 630 18.63 20.00 22.90
CA SER A 630 18.09 20.35 21.58
C SER A 630 19.08 20.08 20.44
N MET A 631 18.57 19.71 19.26
CA MET A 631 19.40 19.59 18.05
C MET A 631 19.89 20.94 17.55
N TYR A 632 19.00 21.93 17.56
CA TYR A 632 19.24 23.27 17.05
C TYR A 632 18.64 24.30 18.00
N CYS A 633 19.34 25.43 18.19
CA CYS A 633 18.82 26.59 18.89
C CYS A 633 19.26 27.87 18.19
N GLU A 634 18.38 28.87 18.21
CA GLU A 634 18.64 30.21 17.70
C GLU A 634 18.17 31.28 18.68
N GLN A 635 18.79 32.45 18.62
CA GLN A 635 18.35 33.64 19.33
C GLN A 635 18.66 34.90 18.52
N TRP A 636 17.71 35.82 18.43
CA TRP A 636 17.89 37.07 17.67
C TRP A 636 18.63 38.11 18.49
N ILE A 637 19.53 38.89 17.87
CA ILE A 637 20.19 40.04 18.48
C ILE A 637 20.19 41.23 17.51
N ASP A 638 19.89 42.43 18.03
CA ASP A 638 19.90 43.70 17.29
C ASP A 638 20.70 44.74 18.07
N TYR A 639 21.59 45.45 17.38
CA TYR A 639 22.26 46.65 17.87
C TYR A 639 22.03 47.79 16.90
N SER A 640 21.28 48.79 17.34
CA SER A 640 21.04 50.03 16.62
C SER A 640 21.89 51.15 17.22
N CYS A 641 22.54 51.94 16.38
CA CYS A 641 23.53 52.93 16.81
C CYS A 641 23.32 54.29 16.15
N TYR A 642 23.63 55.33 16.90
CA TYR A 642 23.79 56.69 16.42
C TYR A 642 25.12 57.21 16.97
N LYS A 643 26.14 57.31 16.10
CA LYS A 643 27.51 57.68 16.49
C LYS A 643 28.05 56.81 17.64
N SER A 644 27.85 55.49 17.57
CA SER A 644 28.30 54.49 18.55
C SER A 644 28.83 53.26 17.81
N ARG A 645 30.10 52.90 18.04
CA ARG A 645 30.76 51.79 17.36
C ARG A 645 30.51 50.47 18.08
N LEU A 646 30.50 49.37 17.31
CA LEU A 646 30.19 48.04 17.79
C LEU A 646 31.47 47.20 17.95
N LEU A 647 32.05 46.69 16.86
CA LEU A 647 33.24 45.83 16.87
C LEU A 647 34.55 46.61 16.66
N ASN A 648 34.48 47.89 16.30
CA ASN A 648 35.65 48.75 16.05
C ASN A 648 36.58 48.21 14.93
N ALA A 649 36.00 47.55 13.94
CA ALA A 649 36.73 46.92 12.85
C ALA A 649 37.11 47.92 11.73
N PRO A 650 38.24 47.72 11.00
CA PRO A 650 39.01 46.48 10.90
C PRO A 650 40.16 46.31 11.90
N ASN A 651 40.64 47.35 12.58
CA ASN A 651 41.89 47.32 13.36
C ASN A 651 41.75 47.88 14.79
N GLY A 652 40.75 47.45 15.55
CA GLY A 652 40.49 47.92 16.91
C GLY A 652 39.88 46.85 17.83
N ARG A 653 39.99 47.05 19.14
CA ARG A 653 39.28 46.21 20.12
C ARG A 653 37.78 46.52 20.09
N PRO A 654 36.90 45.51 20.22
CA PRO A 654 35.46 45.73 20.17
C PRO A 654 34.99 46.60 21.33
N TYR A 655 34.08 47.51 21.03
CA TYR A 655 33.44 48.37 22.03
C TYR A 655 32.22 47.69 22.66
N SER A 656 31.57 46.78 21.93
CA SER A 656 30.38 46.06 22.35
C SER A 656 30.48 44.60 21.95
N PHE A 657 30.01 43.70 22.82
CA PHE A 657 30.04 42.26 22.62
C PHE A 657 28.95 41.62 23.49
N TRP A 658 28.68 40.33 23.29
CA TRP A 658 27.72 39.59 24.12
C TRP A 658 28.40 38.43 24.82
N ILE A 659 27.81 38.01 25.94
CA ILE A 659 28.33 36.94 26.79
C ILE A 659 27.35 35.76 26.73
N GLY A 660 27.87 34.60 26.36
CA GLY A 660 27.12 33.36 26.20
C GLY A 660 26.96 32.55 27.48
N ARG A 661 26.45 31.32 27.32
CA ARG A 661 26.10 30.43 28.44
C ARG A 661 27.24 30.07 29.39
N ASN A 662 28.46 29.98 28.86
CA ASN A 662 29.65 29.63 29.62
C ASN A 662 30.38 30.85 30.18
N ASN A 663 29.72 32.02 30.21
CA ASN A 663 30.31 33.28 30.65
C ASN A 663 31.51 33.74 29.81
N GLU A 664 31.52 33.32 28.55
CA GLU A 664 32.54 33.62 27.54
C GLU A 664 32.08 34.80 26.66
N SER A 665 33.00 35.69 26.29
CA SER A 665 32.71 36.86 25.46
C SER A 665 32.80 36.51 23.97
N HIS A 666 31.82 36.97 23.18
CA HIS A 666 31.74 36.74 21.75
C HIS A 666 31.74 38.04 20.96
N GLU A 667 32.69 38.15 20.03
CA GLU A 667 32.97 39.35 19.23
C GLU A 667 32.45 39.24 17.79
N TYR A 668 31.49 38.35 17.54
CA TYR A 668 30.72 38.29 16.30
C TYR A 668 29.27 38.68 16.59
N TRP A 669 28.61 39.30 15.62
CA TRP A 669 27.23 39.75 15.76
C TRP A 669 26.25 38.91 14.94
N GLY A 670 24.95 39.16 15.12
CA GLY A 670 23.88 38.41 14.46
C GLY A 670 24.10 38.23 12.95
N GLY A 671 23.93 37.01 12.46
CA GLY A 671 24.13 36.65 11.05
C GLY A 671 25.58 36.38 10.63
N ALA A 672 26.57 36.48 11.53
CA ALA A 672 27.95 36.12 11.26
C ALA A 672 28.37 34.77 11.89
N PHE A 673 29.41 34.14 11.35
CA PHE A 673 29.95 32.88 11.87
C PHE A 673 30.95 33.09 13.02
N ARG A 674 31.30 32.00 13.73
CA ARG A 674 32.17 32.03 14.93
C ARG A 674 33.54 32.60 14.59
N GLU A 675 34.13 33.38 15.50
CA GLU A 675 35.48 33.98 15.36
C GLU A 675 35.63 34.90 14.14
N SER A 676 34.53 35.25 13.46
CA SER A 676 34.59 36.12 12.28
C SER A 676 35.02 37.54 12.61
N GLY A 677 34.78 38.02 13.84
CA GLY A 677 34.99 39.42 14.21
C GLY A 677 34.18 40.40 13.35
N LYS A 678 33.04 39.94 12.81
CA LYS A 678 32.23 40.63 11.79
C LYS A 678 30.75 40.60 12.14
N CYS A 679 29.98 41.48 11.50
CA CYS A 679 28.52 41.45 11.50
C CYS A 679 27.96 40.74 10.26
N GLY A 680 26.68 40.35 10.31
CA GLY A 680 26.02 39.66 9.18
C GLY A 680 26.09 40.43 7.86
N CYS A 681 26.08 41.77 7.88
CA CYS A 681 26.22 42.57 6.66
C CYS A 681 27.56 42.32 5.95
N ALA A 682 28.65 42.08 6.70
CA ALA A 682 29.97 41.88 6.11
C ALA A 682 30.12 40.47 5.54
N ILE A 683 29.44 39.48 6.14
CA ILE A 683 29.37 38.13 5.57
C ILE A 683 28.59 38.13 4.26
N ASN A 684 27.47 38.86 4.23
CA ASN A 684 26.59 38.92 3.07
C ASN A 684 27.01 39.99 2.04
N GLN A 685 28.11 40.72 2.26
CA GLN A 685 28.57 41.83 1.42
C GLN A 685 27.50 42.93 1.21
N THR A 686 26.71 43.20 2.24
CA THR A 686 25.58 44.15 2.25
C THR A 686 25.77 45.32 3.21
N CYS A 687 26.96 45.49 3.80
CA CYS A 687 27.23 46.67 4.64
C CYS A 687 27.14 47.96 3.81
N THR A 688 26.56 49.01 4.40
CA THR A 688 26.33 50.30 3.74
C THR A 688 27.65 50.95 3.30
N ASP A 689 28.71 50.78 4.10
CA ASP A 689 30.06 51.19 3.78
C ASP A 689 30.97 49.96 3.78
N ALA A 690 31.46 49.57 2.60
CA ALA A 690 32.25 48.36 2.40
C ALA A 690 33.62 48.39 3.11
N ARG A 691 34.04 49.52 3.66
CA ARG A 691 35.30 49.65 4.43
C ARG A 691 35.18 49.11 5.86
N PHE A 692 33.97 48.92 6.37
CA PHE A 692 33.71 48.48 7.73
C PHE A 692 33.07 47.08 7.76
N HIS A 693 33.32 46.34 8.84
CA HIS A 693 32.78 45.00 9.03
C HIS A 693 31.39 44.97 9.69
N CYS A 694 30.89 46.13 10.12
CA CYS A 694 29.59 46.36 10.72
C CYS A 694 29.11 47.75 10.33
N ASN A 695 27.80 47.95 10.14
CA ASN A 695 27.25 49.25 9.80
C ASN A 695 27.53 50.29 10.91
N CYS A 696 27.46 49.86 12.17
CA CYS A 696 27.67 50.73 13.33
C CYS A 696 29.12 51.18 13.53
N ASP A 697 30.09 50.48 12.96
CA ASP A 697 31.51 50.86 13.06
C ASP A 697 31.86 52.09 12.22
N ALA A 698 31.00 52.48 11.27
CA ALA A 698 31.19 53.66 10.45
C ALA A 698 31.01 55.00 11.21
N ASP A 699 30.48 54.95 12.45
CA ASP A 699 30.38 56.08 13.38
C ASP A 699 29.64 57.32 12.84
N TYR A 700 28.65 57.10 11.97
CA TYR A 700 27.89 58.17 11.35
C TYR A 700 26.86 58.81 12.30
N ARG A 701 26.52 60.09 12.05
CA ARG A 701 25.44 60.83 12.73
C ARG A 701 24.06 60.52 12.12
N GLN A 702 23.79 59.23 11.94
CA GLN A 702 22.54 58.71 11.44
C GLN A 702 22.35 57.31 12.01
N TRP A 703 21.10 56.86 12.08
CA TRP A 703 20.78 55.56 12.65
C TRP A 703 21.18 54.44 11.70
N TYR A 704 21.97 53.50 12.20
CA TYR A 704 22.25 52.22 11.57
C TYR A 704 21.96 51.08 12.54
N SER A 705 21.82 49.87 12.00
CA SER A 705 21.62 48.67 12.79
C SER A 705 22.41 47.50 12.21
N ASP A 706 22.97 46.71 13.11
CA ASP A 706 23.53 45.39 12.84
C ASP A 706 22.69 44.37 13.62
N LYS A 707 22.03 43.45 12.89
CA LYS A 707 21.05 42.53 13.45
C LYS A 707 21.09 41.16 12.78
N GLY A 708 20.69 40.12 13.50
CA GLY A 708 20.58 38.78 12.95
C GLY A 708 20.46 37.69 14.02
N TYR A 709 20.38 36.44 13.56
CA TYR A 709 20.36 35.28 14.45
C TYR A 709 21.76 34.89 14.91
N LEU A 710 21.86 34.59 16.20
CA LEU A 710 22.89 33.77 16.79
C LEU A 710 22.41 32.32 16.69
N MET A 711 23.17 31.46 16.00
CA MET A 711 22.76 30.08 15.71
C MET A 711 23.72 29.03 16.29
N TRP A 712 24.81 29.49 16.95
CA TRP A 712 25.76 28.59 17.60
C TRP A 712 25.21 28.17 18.96
N LYS A 713 24.52 27.04 18.96
CA LYS A 713 23.94 26.40 20.14
C LYS A 713 24.91 26.35 21.33
N ASP A 714 26.20 26.13 21.07
CA ASP A 714 27.19 26.00 22.14
C ASP A 714 27.48 27.29 22.91
N HIS A 715 27.10 28.43 22.34
CA HIS A 715 27.26 29.75 22.94
C HIS A 715 25.94 30.27 23.54
N LEU A 716 24.80 29.72 23.11
CA LEU A 716 23.45 30.10 23.54
C LEU A 716 23.04 29.35 24.82
N PRO A 717 22.15 29.92 25.65
CA PRO A 717 21.50 31.24 25.54
C PRO A 717 22.43 32.45 25.75
N VAL A 718 22.02 33.63 25.26
CA VAL A 718 22.67 34.91 25.61
C VAL A 718 22.42 35.23 27.08
N ARG A 719 23.48 35.53 27.82
CA ARG A 719 23.43 35.86 29.26
C ARG A 719 23.55 37.35 29.52
N LYS A 720 24.43 38.05 28.80
CA LYS A 720 24.65 39.50 28.95
C LYS A 720 24.96 40.13 27.60
N VAL A 721 24.59 41.40 27.44
CA VAL A 721 25.04 42.25 26.34
C VAL A 721 25.83 43.43 26.91
N VAL A 722 27.02 43.67 26.39
CA VAL A 722 27.96 44.69 26.86
C VAL A 722 28.07 45.79 25.81
N VAL A 723 27.92 47.05 26.23
CA VAL A 723 27.96 48.22 25.34
C VAL A 723 28.91 49.28 25.90
N GLY A 724 29.91 49.71 25.12
CA GLY A 724 31.04 50.52 25.63
C GLY A 724 31.37 51.82 24.89
N ASP A 725 30.66 52.24 23.83
CA ASP A 725 30.99 53.46 23.06
C ASP A 725 29.83 54.47 22.98
N THR A 726 29.28 54.88 24.13
CA THR A 726 28.17 55.85 24.18
C THR A 726 28.43 57.09 25.04
N ASN A 727 29.66 57.30 25.52
CA ASN A 727 30.05 58.47 26.33
C ASN A 727 30.53 59.67 25.49
N ARG A 728 30.29 59.66 24.17
CA ARG A 728 30.65 60.77 23.27
C ARG A 728 29.45 61.70 23.08
N THR A 729 29.70 62.99 22.84
CA THR A 729 28.63 63.98 22.62
C THR A 729 27.73 63.57 21.45
N GLY A 730 26.45 63.36 21.76
CA GLY A 730 25.42 62.93 20.81
C GLY A 730 25.54 61.46 20.38
N SER A 731 26.21 60.61 21.16
CA SER A 731 26.33 59.16 20.91
C SER A 731 25.26 58.38 21.68
N GLU A 732 24.62 57.44 21.01
CA GLU A 732 23.54 56.64 21.58
C GLU A 732 23.52 55.25 20.93
N ALA A 733 23.19 54.22 21.71
CA ALA A 733 22.99 52.86 21.19
C ALA A 733 21.76 52.20 21.83
N HIS A 734 21.02 51.44 21.04
CA HIS A 734 19.89 50.63 21.46
C HIS A 734 20.18 49.16 21.14
N PHE A 735 19.97 48.26 22.09
CA PHE A 735 20.06 46.82 21.80
C PHE A 735 18.79 46.08 22.23
N SER A 736 18.42 45.03 21.51
CA SER A 736 17.34 44.12 21.87
C SER A 736 17.70 42.68 21.54
N LEU A 737 17.14 41.75 22.30
CA LEU A 737 17.29 40.32 22.09
C LEU A 737 15.92 39.69 21.82
N GLY A 738 15.84 38.75 20.88
CA GLY A 738 14.65 37.94 20.70
C GLY A 738 14.63 36.73 21.65
N PRO A 739 13.48 36.03 21.74
CA PRO A 739 13.38 34.84 22.58
C PRO A 739 14.35 33.75 22.12
N MET A 740 14.77 32.90 23.05
CA MET A 740 15.54 31.70 22.70
C MET A 740 14.59 30.67 22.10
N ARG A 741 14.92 30.14 20.93
CA ARG A 741 14.10 29.14 20.24
C ARG A 741 14.93 27.90 20.01
N CYS A 742 14.47 26.75 20.48
CA CYS A 742 15.15 25.46 20.28
C CYS A 742 14.21 24.41 19.68
N HIS A 743 14.72 23.53 18.82
CA HIS A 743 13.95 22.40 18.27
C HIS A 743 14.79 21.12 18.08
N GLY A 744 14.07 19.99 18.02
CA GLY A 744 14.63 18.63 17.94
C GLY A 744 15.23 18.15 19.26
N ASP A 745 15.31 16.84 19.50
CA ASP A 745 15.81 16.22 20.74
C ASP A 745 16.96 15.23 20.47
N ARG A 746 18.22 15.61 20.75
CA ARG A 746 19.42 14.77 20.53
C ARG A 746 19.33 13.37 21.15
N SER A 747 18.45 13.15 22.13
CA SER A 747 18.31 11.85 22.78
C SER A 747 17.59 10.80 21.92
N ILE A 748 16.77 11.19 20.93
CA ILE A 748 16.00 10.24 20.10
C ILE A 748 16.90 9.58 19.03
N TRP A 749 17.94 10.28 18.57
CA TRP A 749 18.83 9.79 17.51
C TRP A 749 20.08 9.08 18.00
N ASN A 750 20.42 9.15 19.29
CA ASN A 750 21.57 8.48 19.91
C ASN A 750 21.40 6.95 19.95
N THR A 751 21.52 6.28 18.80
CA THR A 751 21.17 4.86 18.61
C THR A 751 22.37 4.04 18.17
N VAL A 752 22.63 2.95 18.89
CA VAL A 752 23.68 1.97 18.54
C VAL A 752 23.14 0.56 18.51
N SER A 753 23.77 -0.30 17.72
CA SER A 753 23.51 -1.74 17.70
C SER A 753 24.73 -2.53 18.15
N PHE A 754 24.54 -3.43 19.11
CA PHE A 754 25.53 -4.39 19.59
C PHE A 754 25.44 -5.66 18.73
N THR A 755 26.46 -5.87 17.89
CA THR A 755 26.56 -7.00 16.94
C THR A 755 27.55 -8.06 17.42
N LYS A 756 28.34 -7.81 18.46
CA LYS A 756 29.22 -8.78 19.13
C LYS A 756 29.04 -8.70 20.65
N PRO A 757 29.43 -9.74 21.41
CA PRO A 757 29.63 -9.72 22.86
C PRO A 757 30.59 -8.61 23.33
N THR A 758 30.10 -7.40 23.51
CA THR A 758 30.93 -6.23 23.79
C THR A 758 30.18 -5.22 24.63
N TYR A 759 30.89 -4.21 25.15
CA TYR A 759 30.31 -3.15 25.96
C TYR A 759 30.94 -1.80 25.64
N ILE A 760 30.21 -0.74 25.96
CA ILE A 760 30.70 0.64 25.97
C ILE A 760 31.06 1.00 27.41
N GLU A 761 32.25 1.56 27.59
CA GLU A 761 32.69 2.10 28.88
C GLU A 761 32.34 3.58 29.02
N PHE A 762 31.67 3.90 30.12
CA PHE A 762 31.43 5.24 30.60
C PHE A 762 32.08 5.45 31.97
N PRO A 763 32.35 6.72 32.37
CA PRO A 763 32.89 7.01 33.70
C PRO A 763 32.05 6.39 34.83
N THR A 764 32.73 5.97 35.90
CA THR A 764 32.11 5.39 37.10
C THR A 764 30.99 6.28 37.64
N LEU A 765 29.82 5.68 37.88
CA LEU A 765 28.68 6.38 38.45
C LEU A 765 29.03 6.85 39.88
N ARG A 766 28.72 8.11 40.17
CA ARG A 766 28.76 8.65 41.54
C ARG A 766 27.32 8.84 42.01
N PRO A 767 26.69 7.79 42.58
CA PRO A 767 25.30 7.89 43.01
C PRO A 767 25.18 8.87 44.19
N GLY A 768 24.19 9.75 44.12
CA GLY A 768 23.80 10.64 45.22
C GLY A 768 22.85 9.92 46.19
N GLY A 769 21.78 10.60 46.63
CA GLY A 769 20.69 10.01 47.43
C GLY A 769 19.62 9.25 46.61
N SER A 770 19.68 9.34 45.28
CA SER A 770 18.81 8.64 44.33
C SER A 770 19.53 8.39 43.00
N ILE A 771 19.06 7.41 42.23
CA ILE A 771 19.52 7.04 40.90
C ILE A 771 18.29 6.87 40.00
N ASP A 772 18.29 7.55 38.85
CA ASP A 772 17.24 7.45 37.83
C ASP A 772 17.87 7.04 36.49
N ILE A 773 17.34 5.98 35.86
CA ILE A 773 17.87 5.41 34.62
C ILE A 773 16.72 5.24 33.62
N SER A 774 16.92 5.66 32.38
CA SER A 774 15.95 5.40 31.30
C SER A 774 16.64 5.14 29.97
N PHE A 775 16.13 4.21 29.18
CA PHE A 775 16.63 3.91 27.83
C PHE A 775 15.58 3.20 27.01
N GLN A 776 15.79 3.09 25.69
CA GLN A 776 15.00 2.23 24.82
C GLN A 776 15.85 1.12 24.25
N PHE A 777 15.28 -0.07 24.10
CA PHE A 777 15.96 -1.22 23.52
C PHE A 777 15.10 -1.96 22.49
N LYS A 778 15.76 -2.70 21.61
CA LYS A 778 15.16 -3.62 20.64
C LYS A 778 16.05 -4.86 20.52
N THR A 779 15.49 -6.06 20.68
CA THR A 779 16.27 -7.31 20.60
C THR A 779 15.41 -8.50 20.18
N TYR A 780 16.06 -9.54 19.66
CA TYR A 780 15.49 -10.88 19.42
C TYR A 780 15.98 -11.91 20.45
N ARG A 781 16.98 -11.55 21.29
CA ARG A 781 17.57 -12.47 22.27
C ARG A 781 16.67 -12.59 23.50
N PRO A 782 16.53 -13.79 24.06
CA PRO A 782 15.72 -14.01 25.25
C PRO A 782 16.38 -13.48 26.54
N HIS A 783 17.66 -13.10 26.51
CA HIS A 783 18.40 -12.60 27.65
C HIS A 783 19.49 -11.59 27.21
N GLY A 784 19.93 -10.75 28.14
CA GLY A 784 21.07 -9.85 27.94
C GLY A 784 21.17 -8.76 29.01
N VAL A 785 22.41 -8.43 29.41
CA VAL A 785 22.68 -7.33 30.35
C VAL A 785 22.76 -6.00 29.61
N PHE A 786 21.87 -5.06 29.95
CA PHE A 786 21.85 -3.72 29.33
C PHE A 786 22.92 -2.81 29.89
N LEU A 787 23.12 -2.84 31.21
CA LEU A 787 24.15 -2.06 31.89
C LEU A 787 24.52 -2.64 33.25
N GLU A 788 25.77 -2.42 33.66
CA GLU A 788 26.30 -2.76 34.98
C GLU A 788 27.30 -1.71 35.47
N ASN A 789 27.24 -1.35 36.75
CA ASN A 789 28.34 -0.66 37.43
C ASN A 789 28.60 -1.33 38.78
N SER A 790 29.85 -1.73 39.03
CA SER A 790 30.25 -2.46 40.25
C SER A 790 31.45 -1.86 40.98
N ASP A 791 31.76 -2.41 42.16
CA ASP A 791 33.04 -2.23 42.85
C ASP A 791 33.98 -3.46 42.71
N ASP A 792 35.21 -3.34 43.21
CA ASP A 792 36.28 -4.34 43.04
C ASP A 792 35.94 -5.73 43.61
N TRP A 793 35.06 -5.77 44.61
CA TRP A 793 34.68 -6.98 45.33
C TRP A 793 33.25 -7.42 45.01
N LEU A 794 32.56 -6.72 44.11
CA LEU A 794 31.13 -6.83 43.83
C LEU A 794 30.28 -6.90 45.11
N ARG A 795 30.65 -6.06 46.08
CA ARG A 795 29.89 -5.76 47.30
C ARG A 795 28.90 -4.63 47.05
N ASN A 796 29.15 -3.78 46.06
CA ASN A 796 28.24 -2.74 45.61
C ASN A 796 28.12 -2.82 44.09
N PHE A 797 26.93 -3.13 43.57
CA PHE A 797 26.66 -3.07 42.14
C PHE A 797 25.21 -2.67 41.85
N ILE A 798 24.99 -2.14 40.64
CA ILE A 798 23.68 -1.95 40.02
C ILE A 798 23.70 -2.60 38.63
N ARG A 799 22.62 -3.28 38.26
CA ARG A 799 22.49 -3.97 36.97
C ARG A 799 21.06 -4.02 36.50
N ILE A 800 20.84 -3.75 35.21
CA ILE A 800 19.55 -3.95 34.54
C ILE A 800 19.75 -4.98 33.43
N GLU A 801 18.93 -6.02 33.44
CA GLU A 801 19.04 -7.12 32.48
C GLU A 801 17.67 -7.64 32.05
N LEU A 802 17.62 -8.15 30.83
CA LEU A 802 16.58 -9.05 30.37
C LEU A 802 17.00 -10.47 30.78
N ASN A 803 16.25 -11.10 31.68
CA ASN A 803 16.57 -12.43 32.19
C ASN A 803 15.88 -13.54 31.37
N THR A 804 14.65 -13.28 30.91
CA THR A 804 13.90 -14.13 29.97
C THR A 804 13.19 -13.25 28.94
N THR A 805 12.53 -13.86 27.96
CA THR A 805 11.73 -13.14 26.95
C THR A 805 10.70 -12.19 27.54
N GLN A 806 10.28 -12.35 28.80
CA GLN A 806 9.24 -11.52 29.44
C GLN A 806 9.70 -10.82 30.72
N ASN A 807 10.87 -11.19 31.28
CA ASN A 807 11.29 -10.73 32.60
C ASN A 807 12.39 -9.69 32.51
N LEU A 808 12.06 -8.45 32.85
CA LEU A 808 12.99 -7.35 33.01
C LEU A 808 13.36 -7.21 34.49
N VAL A 809 14.65 -7.28 34.80
CA VAL A 809 15.14 -7.35 36.19
C VAL A 809 16.07 -6.18 36.49
N PHE A 810 15.79 -5.47 37.58
CA PHE A 810 16.68 -4.47 38.16
C PHE A 810 17.30 -5.01 39.45
N ILE A 811 18.61 -5.22 39.45
CA ILE A 811 19.38 -5.83 40.55
C ILE A 811 20.31 -4.79 41.16
N PHE A 812 20.34 -4.72 42.49
CA PHE A 812 21.14 -3.74 43.21
C PHE A 812 21.47 -4.21 44.65
N MET A 813 22.53 -3.65 45.22
CA MET A 813 22.95 -3.90 46.60
C MET A 813 22.36 -2.87 47.58
N VAL A 814 21.82 -3.31 48.72
CA VAL A 814 21.37 -2.43 49.81
C VAL A 814 21.77 -3.03 51.17
N GLY A 815 22.61 -2.32 51.93
CA GLY A 815 23.24 -2.87 53.13
C GLY A 815 24.18 -4.03 52.78
N ASP A 816 24.04 -5.17 53.47
CA ASP A 816 24.85 -6.39 53.23
C ASP A 816 24.15 -7.42 52.29
N GLY A 817 23.07 -7.03 51.59
CA GLY A 817 22.23 -7.94 50.80
C GLY A 817 21.97 -7.50 49.36
N ILE A 818 21.91 -8.48 48.46
CA ILE A 818 21.50 -8.30 47.06
C ILE A 818 19.97 -8.33 46.98
N LEU A 819 19.38 -7.30 46.39
CA LEU A 819 17.94 -7.20 46.14
C LEU A 819 17.68 -7.02 44.65
N ASN A 820 16.45 -7.37 44.23
CA ASN A 820 16.00 -7.11 42.87
C ASN A 820 14.53 -6.66 42.81
N VAL A 821 14.19 -6.01 41.71
CA VAL A 821 12.81 -5.77 41.28
C VAL A 821 12.64 -6.43 39.92
N THR A 822 11.70 -7.37 39.82
CA THR A 822 11.38 -8.05 38.56
C THR A 822 10.04 -7.55 38.06
N LEU A 823 10.01 -7.07 36.82
CA LEU A 823 8.80 -6.80 36.07
C LEU A 823 8.57 -7.95 35.08
N ARG A 824 7.38 -8.55 35.09
CA ARG A 824 6.95 -9.57 34.14
C ARG A 824 5.99 -8.96 33.13
N SER A 825 6.41 -8.88 31.88
CA SER A 825 5.57 -8.40 30.78
C SER A 825 4.55 -9.48 30.36
N PRO A 826 3.30 -9.11 30.01
CA PRO A 826 2.31 -10.04 29.47
C PRO A 826 2.67 -10.53 28.06
N VAL A 827 3.52 -9.78 27.34
CA VAL A 827 3.99 -10.07 25.98
C VAL A 827 5.51 -10.25 25.97
N PRO A 828 6.08 -11.09 25.09
CA PRO A 828 7.53 -11.16 24.91
C PRO A 828 8.13 -9.80 24.52
N LEU A 829 9.22 -9.41 25.17
CA LEU A 829 9.99 -8.18 24.95
C LEU A 829 11.16 -8.37 23.98
N ASN A 830 11.31 -9.58 23.42
CA ASN A 830 12.27 -9.91 22.38
C ASN A 830 11.58 -10.08 21.01
N ASP A 831 10.49 -9.34 20.81
CA ASP A 831 9.65 -9.32 19.60
C ASP A 831 10.29 -8.54 18.45
N ASN A 832 11.50 -8.02 18.66
CA ASN A 832 12.19 -7.14 17.74
C ASN A 832 11.41 -5.84 17.47
N GLU A 833 10.74 -5.27 18.48
CA GLU A 833 10.22 -3.90 18.49
C GLU A 833 10.92 -3.02 19.55
N TRP A 834 10.67 -1.71 19.51
CA TRP A 834 11.26 -0.78 20.49
C TRP A 834 10.46 -0.76 21.80
N HIS A 835 11.15 -1.04 22.90
CA HIS A 835 10.61 -0.94 24.25
C HIS A 835 11.30 0.16 25.05
N PHE A 836 10.55 0.89 25.89
CA PHE A 836 11.06 1.96 26.74
C PHE A 836 11.13 1.55 28.20
N VAL A 837 12.33 1.57 28.77
CA VAL A 837 12.60 1.17 30.16
C VAL A 837 12.84 2.39 31.03
N GLN A 838 12.25 2.40 32.22
CA GLN A 838 12.53 3.37 33.27
C GLN A 838 12.76 2.65 34.59
N ALA A 839 13.85 2.97 35.28
CA ALA A 839 14.22 2.41 36.57
C ALA A 839 14.66 3.52 37.54
N GLU A 840 14.26 3.39 38.80
CA GLU A 840 14.60 4.36 39.85
C GLU A 840 14.96 3.66 41.15
N LEU A 841 15.93 4.21 41.88
CA LEU A 841 16.41 3.70 43.16
C LEU A 841 16.69 4.86 44.12
N ASN A 842 16.10 4.83 45.30
CA ASN A 842 16.34 5.82 46.36
C ASN A 842 16.27 5.16 47.74
N VAL A 843 16.45 5.95 48.81
CA VAL A 843 16.43 5.45 50.20
C VAL A 843 15.10 4.80 50.65
N LYS A 844 14.00 5.03 49.93
CA LYS A 844 12.65 4.51 50.28
C LYS A 844 12.26 3.28 49.46
N LEU A 845 12.65 3.22 48.20
CA LEU A 845 12.24 2.16 47.27
C LEU A 845 13.14 2.04 46.04
N ALA A 846 13.02 0.89 45.37
CA ALA A 846 13.42 0.67 44.00
C ALA A 846 12.18 0.40 43.13
N ARG A 847 12.18 0.86 41.89
CA ARG A 847 11.10 0.57 40.94
C ARG A 847 11.60 0.49 39.50
N ILE A 848 10.93 -0.32 38.68
CA ILE A 848 11.19 -0.44 37.25
C ILE A 848 9.86 -0.58 36.49
N LYS A 849 9.78 0.00 35.30
CA LYS A 849 8.68 -0.20 34.35
C LYS A 849 9.20 -0.31 32.91
N VAL A 850 8.39 -0.92 32.05
CA VAL A 850 8.61 -0.99 30.61
C VAL A 850 7.33 -0.53 29.89
N ASP A 851 7.48 0.30 28.87
CA ASP A 851 6.38 0.86 28.06
C ASP A 851 5.27 1.49 28.92
N TYR A 852 4.02 1.07 28.69
CA TYR A 852 2.83 1.51 29.44
C TYR A 852 2.54 0.64 30.67
N GLN A 853 3.42 -0.33 31.00
CA GLN A 853 3.20 -1.22 32.14
C GLN A 853 3.29 -0.45 33.47
N PRO A 854 2.51 -0.84 34.49
CA PRO A 854 2.63 -0.26 35.81
C PRO A 854 4.01 -0.54 36.42
N TRP A 855 4.44 0.31 37.35
CA TRP A 855 5.70 0.14 38.06
C TRP A 855 5.71 -1.16 38.87
N ALA A 856 6.72 -1.99 38.65
CA ALA A 856 7.13 -2.98 39.63
C ALA A 856 7.90 -2.22 40.73
N VAL A 857 7.52 -2.39 42.00
CA VAL A 857 8.05 -1.60 43.13
C VAL A 857 8.51 -2.52 44.26
N ARG A 858 9.69 -2.23 44.80
CA ARG A 858 10.23 -2.82 46.03
C ARG A 858 10.50 -1.72 47.05
N ARG A 859 9.79 -1.71 48.17
CA ARG A 859 9.97 -0.71 49.24
C ARG A 859 10.99 -1.19 50.28
N PHE A 860 11.73 -0.25 50.86
CA PHE A 860 12.72 -0.50 51.91
C PHE A 860 12.18 -0.06 53.29
N PRO A 861 12.59 -0.72 54.39
CA PRO A 861 12.33 -0.26 55.76
C PRO A 861 12.92 1.13 56.07
N GLY A 862 12.34 1.84 57.04
CA GLY A 862 12.71 3.24 57.36
C GLY A 862 14.12 3.49 57.94
N GLN A 863 14.94 2.46 58.14
CA GLN A 863 16.33 2.55 58.65
C GLN A 863 17.39 2.10 57.62
N THR A 864 17.01 1.95 56.35
CA THR A 864 17.91 1.42 55.32
C THR A 864 18.79 2.51 54.72
N PHE A 865 20.11 2.39 54.85
CA PHE A 865 21.08 3.27 54.20
C PHE A 865 21.48 2.70 52.84
N VAL A 866 21.32 3.50 51.78
CA VAL A 866 21.77 3.17 50.43
C VAL A 866 23.11 3.88 50.20
N THR A 867 24.22 3.24 50.59
CA THR A 867 25.57 3.74 50.30
C THR A 867 26.19 2.93 49.18
N MET A 868 26.11 3.45 47.96
CA MET A 868 26.68 2.80 46.79
C MET A 868 27.97 3.53 46.41
N LYS A 869 29.11 2.89 46.56
CA LYS A 869 30.39 3.38 46.03
C LYS A 869 30.87 2.37 45.00
N PHE A 870 30.98 2.81 43.76
CA PHE A 870 31.52 2.01 42.66
C PHE A 870 32.98 2.40 42.41
N THR A 871 33.81 1.42 42.05
CA THR A 871 35.22 1.63 41.68
C THR A 871 35.47 1.35 40.20
N HIS A 872 34.60 0.57 39.55
CA HIS A 872 34.71 0.25 38.13
C HIS A 872 33.95 1.24 37.24
N PRO A 873 34.29 1.35 35.94
CA PRO A 873 33.50 2.12 34.98
C PRO A 873 32.08 1.54 34.82
N LEU A 874 31.16 2.37 34.32
CA LEU A 874 29.83 1.92 33.93
C LEU A 874 29.93 1.21 32.58
N LEU A 875 29.50 -0.05 32.53
CA LEU A 875 29.47 -0.87 31.33
C LEU A 875 28.05 -0.83 30.74
N VAL A 876 27.93 -0.61 29.43
CA VAL A 876 26.66 -0.60 28.70
C VAL A 876 26.74 -1.62 27.55
N GLY A 877 25.81 -2.57 27.52
CA GLY A 877 25.77 -3.67 26.55
C GLY A 877 26.35 -5.00 27.05
N ALA A 878 27.07 -5.02 28.17
CA ALA A 878 27.48 -6.24 28.87
C ALA A 878 27.80 -5.97 30.35
N ALA A 879 28.27 -7.01 31.05
CA ALA A 879 28.76 -6.98 32.43
C ALA A 879 30.22 -7.47 32.50
N ASN A 880 30.93 -7.18 33.60
CA ASN A 880 32.34 -7.58 33.78
C ASN A 880 32.52 -9.08 34.12
N ARG A 881 31.44 -9.86 34.13
CA ARG A 881 31.40 -11.30 34.50
C ARG A 881 30.95 -12.15 33.30
N THR A 882 30.97 -13.47 33.45
CA THR A 882 30.47 -14.48 32.49
C THR A 882 28.94 -14.44 32.25
N LEU A 883 28.30 -13.28 32.44
CA LEU A 883 26.89 -13.05 32.15
C LEU A 883 26.65 -12.84 30.66
N TRP A 884 25.41 -13.08 30.22
CA TRP A 884 25.06 -12.95 28.82
C TRP A 884 25.10 -11.47 28.37
N PRO A 885 25.92 -11.13 27.37
CA PRO A 885 25.98 -9.78 26.82
C PRO A 885 24.68 -9.47 26.07
N PHE A 886 24.33 -8.19 26.02
CA PHE A 886 23.21 -7.72 25.23
C PHE A 886 23.58 -7.67 23.73
N LEU A 887 22.72 -8.26 22.91
CA LEU A 887 22.78 -8.14 21.45
C LEU A 887 21.45 -7.55 20.97
N GLY A 888 21.52 -6.46 20.22
CA GLY A 888 20.33 -5.67 19.90
C GLY A 888 20.65 -4.18 19.78
N CYS A 889 19.62 -3.36 19.68
CA CYS A 889 19.77 -1.92 19.63
C CYS A 889 19.47 -1.28 20.98
N LEU A 890 20.23 -0.24 21.31
CA LEU A 890 20.02 0.63 22.46
C LEU A 890 20.01 2.09 22.00
N ARG A 891 19.08 2.88 22.52
CA ARG A 891 19.04 4.32 22.29
C ARG A 891 18.55 5.10 23.50
N ALA A 892 18.75 6.42 23.45
CA ALA A 892 18.21 7.35 24.44
C ALA A 892 18.60 7.02 25.90
N LEU A 893 19.79 6.43 26.13
CA LEU A 893 20.25 6.11 27.47
C LEU A 893 20.52 7.38 28.28
N ARG A 894 19.78 7.54 29.38
CA ARG A 894 19.91 8.63 30.34
C ARG A 894 20.13 8.07 31.74
N ILE A 895 21.04 8.69 32.47
CA ILE A 895 21.31 8.40 33.88
C ILE A 895 21.36 9.71 34.65
N ASN A 896 20.53 9.85 35.69
CA ASN A 896 20.38 11.05 36.51
C ASN A 896 20.16 12.32 35.67
N GLY A 897 19.35 12.21 34.61
CA GLY A 897 19.07 13.31 33.68
C GLY A 897 20.16 13.57 32.63
N VAL A 898 21.34 12.95 32.73
CA VAL A 898 22.44 13.08 31.75
C VAL A 898 22.27 12.05 30.65
N THR A 899 22.22 12.49 29.39
CA THR A 899 22.22 11.60 28.21
C THR A 899 23.65 11.13 27.94
N LEU A 900 23.87 9.82 27.89
CA LEU A 900 25.17 9.23 27.57
C LEU A 900 25.31 9.09 26.06
N ASP A 901 26.39 9.63 25.47
CA ASP A 901 26.66 9.58 24.03
C ASP A 901 27.10 8.18 23.58
N LEU A 902 26.15 7.38 23.10
CA LEU A 902 26.36 6.02 22.63
C LEU A 902 27.01 6.04 21.24
N GLU A 903 26.53 6.89 20.33
CA GLU A 903 27.02 6.95 18.94
C GLU A 903 28.47 7.46 18.85
N GLY A 904 28.84 8.43 19.69
CA GLY A 904 30.21 8.92 19.79
C GLY A 904 31.20 7.87 20.29
N LYS A 905 30.69 6.82 20.97
CA LYS A 905 31.46 5.68 21.47
C LYS A 905 31.32 4.42 20.60
N ALA A 906 30.55 4.47 19.51
CA ALA A 906 30.38 3.34 18.61
C ALA A 906 31.68 3.03 17.85
N ASN A 907 32.08 1.75 17.86
CA ASN A 907 33.23 1.24 17.13
C ASN A 907 32.85 -0.07 16.43
N GLU A 908 32.76 -0.02 15.09
CA GLU A 908 32.29 -1.15 14.28
C GLU A 908 33.23 -2.35 14.36
N GLU A 909 34.54 -2.14 14.51
CA GLU A 909 35.53 -3.20 14.64
C GLU A 909 35.29 -4.04 15.91
N GLN A 910 34.92 -3.36 16.99
CA GLN A 910 34.56 -3.94 18.29
C GLN A 910 33.12 -4.50 18.32
N GLY A 911 32.37 -4.39 17.22
CA GLY A 911 31.00 -4.92 17.10
C GLY A 911 29.92 -3.98 17.61
N ILE A 912 30.15 -2.66 17.57
CA ILE A 912 29.17 -1.64 17.92
C ILE A 912 28.97 -0.74 16.70
N ARG A 913 27.82 -0.86 16.04
CA ARG A 913 27.49 -0.03 14.86
C ARG A 913 26.61 1.15 15.25
N ARG A 914 26.72 2.23 14.48
CA ARG A 914 25.79 3.36 14.56
C ARG A 914 24.48 2.97 13.88
N ASN A 915 23.36 3.51 14.37
CA ASN A 915 22.02 3.19 13.90
C ASN A 915 21.58 1.74 14.23
N CYS A 916 20.35 1.39 13.87
CA CYS A 916 19.74 0.09 14.15
C CYS A 916 19.32 -0.60 12.85
N THR A 917 20.27 -1.28 12.18
CA THR A 917 20.06 -2.02 10.92
C THR A 917 20.42 -3.49 11.09
N GLY A 918 19.57 -4.40 10.62
CA GLY A 918 19.82 -5.84 10.62
C GLY A 918 20.75 -6.32 9.48
N GLN A 919 21.09 -7.61 9.47
CA GLN A 919 22.02 -8.25 8.55
C GLN A 919 21.38 -8.90 7.30
N CYS A 920 20.07 -9.18 7.24
CA CYS A 920 19.46 -9.86 6.07
C CYS A 920 19.55 -9.03 4.78
N LEU A 921 19.43 -7.70 4.89
CA LEU A 921 19.56 -6.79 3.74
C LEU A 921 20.94 -6.85 3.06
N ASN A 922 21.99 -7.18 3.82
CA ASN A 922 23.38 -7.28 3.36
C ASN A 922 24.03 -8.59 3.80
N ALA A 923 23.30 -9.70 3.70
CA ALA A 923 23.76 -11.01 4.15
C ALA A 923 25.01 -11.46 3.37
N THR A 924 26.09 -11.83 4.09
CA THR A 924 27.36 -12.26 3.50
C THR A 924 27.22 -13.54 2.67
N ILE A 925 26.36 -14.47 3.10
CA ILE A 925 26.02 -15.73 2.42
C ILE A 925 24.49 -15.89 2.43
N PRO A 926 23.79 -15.66 1.31
CA PRO A 926 22.33 -15.70 1.30
C PRO A 926 21.79 -17.10 1.61
N CYS A 927 20.59 -17.15 2.21
CA CYS A 927 19.84 -18.39 2.40
C CYS A 927 19.58 -19.07 1.05
N ARG A 928 19.83 -20.38 0.97
CA ARG A 928 19.67 -21.16 -0.26
C ARG A 928 18.32 -21.89 -0.31
N ASN A 929 17.98 -22.44 -1.47
CA ASN A 929 16.82 -23.33 -1.66
C ASN A 929 15.49 -22.72 -1.17
N ALA A 930 15.28 -21.43 -1.51
CA ALA A 930 14.10 -20.64 -1.15
C ALA A 930 13.83 -20.50 0.36
N ALA A 931 14.83 -20.76 1.21
CA ALA A 931 14.73 -20.55 2.65
C ALA A 931 14.58 -19.07 3.02
N GLN A 932 13.80 -18.81 4.08
CA GLN A 932 13.54 -17.46 4.56
C GLN A 932 14.71 -16.94 5.40
N CYS A 933 15.20 -15.74 5.12
CA CYS A 933 16.17 -15.06 5.98
C CYS A 933 15.46 -14.46 7.19
N ILE A 934 15.89 -14.85 8.38
CA ILE A 934 15.44 -14.30 9.65
C ILE A 934 16.46 -13.24 10.10
N GLU A 935 15.95 -12.02 10.24
CA GLU A 935 16.72 -10.82 10.56
C GLU A 935 17.33 -10.87 11.97
N GLY A 936 18.58 -10.47 12.10
CA GLY A 936 19.26 -10.39 13.40
C GLY A 936 20.45 -9.42 13.38
N TYR A 937 20.87 -8.98 14.57
CA TYR A 937 21.86 -7.91 14.74
C TYR A 937 23.31 -8.42 14.71
N ALA A 938 23.58 -9.54 15.38
CA ALA A 938 24.89 -10.18 15.38
C ALA A 938 25.08 -11.13 14.19
N ALA A 939 24.01 -11.81 13.78
CA ALA A 939 23.95 -12.71 12.64
C ALA A 939 22.51 -12.79 12.13
N TYR A 940 22.31 -13.28 10.91
CA TYR A 940 21.02 -13.72 10.40
C TYR A 940 20.96 -15.25 10.41
N THR A 941 19.76 -15.82 10.42
CA THR A 941 19.57 -17.28 10.30
C THR A 941 18.68 -17.60 9.12
N CYS A 942 18.86 -18.77 8.53
CA CYS A 942 18.00 -19.25 7.46
C CYS A 942 16.99 -20.24 8.00
N ASP A 943 15.70 -19.97 7.82
CA ASP A 943 14.65 -20.91 8.15
C ASP A 943 14.51 -21.94 7.03
N CYS A 944 15.00 -23.16 7.31
CA CYS A 944 14.89 -24.30 6.42
C CYS A 944 13.58 -25.09 6.62
N GLY A 945 12.69 -24.68 7.54
CA GLY A 945 11.54 -25.47 7.97
C GLY A 945 10.66 -25.96 6.82
N ASN A 946 10.45 -25.13 5.80
CA ASN A 946 9.62 -25.42 4.63
C ASN A 946 10.42 -25.93 3.41
N THR A 947 11.65 -26.41 3.59
CA THR A 947 12.52 -26.90 2.51
C THR A 947 12.93 -28.35 2.74
N ALA A 948 13.31 -29.09 1.67
CA ALA A 948 13.86 -30.45 1.78
C ALA A 948 15.33 -30.50 2.22
N PHE A 949 15.87 -29.37 2.68
CA PHE A 949 17.28 -29.17 3.00
C PHE A 949 17.47 -28.77 4.47
N ASP A 950 18.68 -28.90 4.96
CA ASP A 950 19.12 -28.60 6.31
C ASP A 950 20.45 -27.81 6.26
N GLY A 951 21.02 -27.53 7.43
CA GLY A 951 22.26 -26.79 7.58
C GLY A 951 22.03 -25.29 7.65
N PHE A 952 23.06 -24.57 8.11
CA PHE A 952 22.92 -23.17 8.52
C PHE A 952 22.41 -22.22 7.43
N TYR A 953 22.71 -22.53 6.17
CA TYR A 953 22.25 -21.80 4.99
C TYR A 953 21.25 -22.60 4.13
N CYS A 954 20.68 -23.67 4.69
CA CYS A 954 19.80 -24.61 4.01
C CYS A 954 20.44 -25.28 2.78
N HIS A 955 21.70 -25.69 2.91
CA HIS A 955 22.54 -26.19 1.82
C HIS A 955 22.82 -27.71 1.88
N LYS A 956 22.35 -28.40 2.93
CA LYS A 956 22.59 -29.82 3.16
C LYS A 956 21.35 -30.63 2.79
N ASP A 957 21.44 -31.49 1.79
CA ASP A 957 20.32 -32.34 1.38
C ASP A 957 19.96 -33.37 2.46
N ILE A 958 18.66 -33.63 2.60
CA ILE A 958 18.18 -34.78 3.37
C ILE A 958 17.83 -35.89 2.38
N GLY A 959 18.46 -37.05 2.54
CA GLY A 959 18.28 -38.22 1.67
C GLY A 959 18.11 -39.52 2.43
N ALA A 960 17.67 -40.55 1.70
CA ALA A 960 17.42 -41.89 2.21
C ALA A 960 17.91 -42.95 1.22
N TYR A 961 18.53 -43.99 1.75
CA TYR A 961 18.80 -45.24 1.05
C TYR A 961 17.63 -46.22 1.26
N PHE A 962 17.20 -46.86 0.18
CA PHE A 962 16.13 -47.85 0.14
C PHE A 962 16.69 -49.23 -0.22
N GLU A 963 16.42 -50.24 0.61
CA GLU A 963 16.66 -51.64 0.27
C GLU A 963 15.54 -52.26 -0.56
N ILE A 964 15.81 -53.46 -1.11
CA ILE A 964 14.86 -54.21 -1.93
C ILE A 964 13.49 -54.37 -1.26
N GLY A 965 12.44 -53.94 -1.96
CA GLY A 965 11.06 -54.01 -1.47
C GLY A 965 10.66 -52.97 -0.41
N SER A 966 11.57 -52.09 0.01
CA SER A 966 11.31 -51.05 1.00
C SER A 966 10.51 -49.88 0.41
N TRP A 967 9.71 -49.21 1.24
CA TRP A 967 8.97 -48.03 0.84
C TRP A 967 8.68 -47.06 1.98
N LEU A 968 8.41 -45.83 1.58
CA LEU A 968 7.98 -44.74 2.43
C LEU A 968 6.69 -44.14 1.88
N ARG A 969 5.69 -43.94 2.74
CA ARG A 969 4.44 -43.23 2.45
C ARG A 969 4.33 -41.99 3.32
N TYR A 970 4.21 -40.83 2.69
CA TYR A 970 3.81 -39.59 3.35
C TYR A 970 2.31 -39.35 3.12
N ASN A 971 1.56 -39.12 4.20
CA ASN A 971 0.13 -38.87 4.15
C ASN A 971 -0.12 -37.36 4.09
N ILE A 972 -0.48 -36.85 2.90
CA ILE A 972 -0.77 -35.42 2.71
C ILE A 972 -2.08 -35.05 3.39
N ARG A 973 -3.12 -35.86 3.19
CA ARG A 973 -4.48 -35.61 3.72
C ARG A 973 -5.17 -36.92 4.10
N LYS A 974 -5.89 -36.89 5.23
CA LYS A 974 -6.69 -38.03 5.73
C LYS A 974 -8.08 -38.14 5.08
N LYS A 975 -8.61 -37.05 4.51
CA LYS A 975 -9.95 -36.97 3.88
C LYS A 975 -9.90 -36.15 2.59
N PRO A 976 -10.79 -36.42 1.60
CA PRO A 976 -10.92 -35.59 0.42
C PRO A 976 -11.41 -34.18 0.79
N THR A 977 -11.03 -33.19 -0.01
CA THR A 977 -11.46 -31.80 0.17
C THR A 977 -12.98 -31.72 -0.05
N THR A 978 -13.73 -31.26 0.96
CA THR A 978 -15.18 -31.05 0.83
C THR A 978 -15.46 -29.67 0.23
N ASN A 979 -16.56 -29.51 -0.49
CA ASN A 979 -16.94 -28.21 -1.07
C ASN A 979 -17.01 -27.11 0.02
N GLU A 980 -17.37 -27.43 1.25
CA GLU A 980 -17.51 -26.48 2.38
C GLU A 980 -16.17 -25.93 2.92
N GLU A 981 -15.10 -26.74 2.94
CA GLU A 981 -13.76 -26.28 3.36
C GLU A 981 -13.04 -25.46 2.28
N TRP A 982 -13.38 -25.69 1.00
CA TRP A 982 -12.99 -24.84 -0.13
C TRP A 982 -13.58 -23.42 -0.03
N TRP A 983 -14.82 -23.30 0.47
CA TRP A 983 -15.45 -22.00 0.73
C TRP A 983 -14.80 -21.24 1.90
N ALA A 984 -14.32 -21.93 2.94
CA ALA A 984 -13.67 -21.30 4.10
C ALA A 984 -12.36 -20.58 3.73
N ASN A 985 -11.57 -21.15 2.82
CA ASN A 985 -10.30 -20.56 2.36
C ASN A 985 -10.51 -19.37 1.40
N TRP A 986 -11.71 -19.23 0.84
CA TRP A 986 -12.12 -18.09 0.01
C TRP A 986 -12.61 -16.89 0.84
N LEU A 987 -12.94 -17.12 2.13
CA LEU A 987 -13.57 -16.13 3.01
C LEU A 987 -12.58 -15.34 3.90
N ASP A 988 -11.40 -15.89 4.22
CA ASP A 988 -10.36 -15.28 5.07
C ASP A 988 -8.92 -15.80 4.73
N PRO A 989 -7.96 -14.96 4.27
CA PRO A 989 -6.57 -15.36 4.02
C PRO A 989 -5.75 -15.68 5.28
N HIS A 990 -6.32 -15.54 6.48
CA HIS A 990 -5.63 -15.82 7.76
C HIS A 990 -6.24 -16.98 8.55
N TYR A 991 -7.10 -17.80 7.93
CA TYR A 991 -7.60 -19.04 8.53
C TYR A 991 -6.54 -20.16 8.49
N HIS A 992 -5.44 -19.95 9.20
CA HIS A 992 -4.42 -20.98 9.42
C HIS A 992 -4.99 -22.06 10.35
N ASN A 993 -5.39 -23.19 9.75
CA ASN A 993 -4.94 -24.51 10.21
C ASN A 993 -5.33 -25.72 9.34
N PHE A 994 -6.01 -25.59 8.19
CA PHE A 994 -6.43 -26.79 7.42
C PHE A 994 -6.28 -26.78 5.89
N SER A 995 -5.65 -25.78 5.28
CA SER A 995 -5.29 -25.81 3.85
C SER A 995 -3.91 -25.22 3.61
N LEU A 996 -2.91 -26.03 3.93
CA LEU A 996 -1.52 -25.93 3.47
C LEU A 996 -1.47 -25.56 1.98
N GLY A 997 -1.21 -24.28 1.66
CA GLY A 997 -0.83 -23.63 0.39
C GLY A 997 -0.74 -24.47 -0.89
N TYR A 998 -1.79 -25.22 -1.21
CA TYR A 998 -1.76 -26.19 -2.29
C TYR A 998 -2.53 -25.62 -3.48
N ASN A 999 -1.79 -25.29 -4.54
CA ASN A 999 -2.36 -24.83 -5.80
C ASN A 999 -2.63 -26.07 -6.66
N ASP A 1000 -3.89 -26.49 -6.79
CA ASP A 1000 -4.26 -27.69 -7.56
C ASP A 1000 -3.88 -27.59 -9.04
N THR A 1001 -3.54 -26.40 -9.54
CA THR A 1001 -3.08 -26.17 -10.92
C THR A 1001 -1.56 -26.05 -11.05
N SER A 1002 -0.81 -26.11 -9.94
CA SER A 1002 0.64 -26.00 -9.95
C SER A 1002 1.30 -27.09 -9.10
N ASP A 1003 2.30 -27.75 -9.68
CA ASP A 1003 3.13 -28.72 -8.96
C ASP A 1003 4.59 -28.33 -9.12
N GLU A 1004 5.31 -28.29 -8.01
CA GLU A 1004 6.76 -28.16 -7.97
C GLU A 1004 7.32 -29.43 -7.33
N ILE A 1005 8.03 -30.22 -8.12
CA ILE A 1005 8.66 -31.46 -7.67
C ILE A 1005 10.14 -31.38 -7.96
N GLU A 1006 10.92 -31.65 -6.92
CA GLU A 1006 12.36 -31.80 -7.03
C GLU A 1006 12.81 -33.00 -6.21
N PHE A 1007 13.76 -33.74 -6.74
CA PHE A 1007 14.50 -34.76 -6.02
C PHE A 1007 15.77 -35.13 -6.80
N SER A 1008 16.72 -35.71 -6.10
CA SER A 1008 17.89 -36.38 -6.69
C SER A 1008 17.84 -37.87 -6.39
N PHE A 1009 18.37 -38.72 -7.28
CA PHE A 1009 18.46 -40.15 -7.03
C PHE A 1009 19.74 -40.77 -7.59
N SER A 1010 20.15 -41.91 -7.05
CA SER A 1010 21.26 -42.74 -7.55
C SER A 1010 20.90 -44.22 -7.38
N THR A 1011 21.04 -45.00 -8.45
CA THR A 1011 20.78 -46.44 -8.44
C THR A 1011 21.53 -47.16 -9.56
N PHE A 1012 21.77 -48.46 -9.37
CA PHE A 1012 22.24 -49.39 -10.41
C PHE A 1012 21.12 -50.36 -10.86
N GLN A 1013 19.93 -50.28 -10.27
CA GLN A 1013 18.85 -51.25 -10.50
C GLN A 1013 17.75 -50.66 -11.38
N THR A 1014 17.28 -51.46 -12.33
CA THR A 1014 16.10 -51.19 -13.16
C THR A 1014 15.20 -52.43 -13.22
N PRO A 1015 13.89 -52.29 -13.40
CA PRO A 1015 13.11 -51.06 -13.33
C PRO A 1015 12.84 -50.62 -11.88
N ALA A 1016 12.53 -49.33 -11.68
CA ALA A 1016 12.17 -48.79 -10.36
C ALA A 1016 11.10 -47.69 -10.46
N VAL A 1017 10.29 -47.54 -9.41
CA VAL A 1017 9.42 -46.36 -9.20
C VAL A 1017 10.12 -45.44 -8.21
N LEU A 1018 10.41 -44.21 -8.62
CA LEU A 1018 11.14 -43.25 -7.78
C LEU A 1018 10.20 -42.42 -6.91
N LEU A 1019 9.12 -41.92 -7.52
CA LEU A 1019 8.11 -41.09 -6.88
C LEU A 1019 6.73 -41.48 -7.42
N TYR A 1020 5.75 -41.65 -6.53
CA TYR A 1020 4.34 -41.80 -6.90
C TYR A 1020 3.45 -40.97 -5.98
N ILE A 1021 2.67 -40.06 -6.54
CA ILE A 1021 1.73 -39.21 -5.81
C ILE A 1021 0.32 -39.65 -6.21
N SER A 1022 -0.49 -40.06 -5.24
CA SER A 1022 -1.88 -40.46 -5.44
C SER A 1022 -2.85 -39.37 -5.01
N SER A 1023 -4.08 -39.44 -5.51
CA SER A 1023 -5.19 -38.59 -5.09
C SER A 1023 -6.38 -39.40 -4.55
N PHE A 1024 -7.39 -38.70 -4.05
CA PHE A 1024 -8.69 -39.30 -3.71
C PHE A 1024 -9.59 -39.54 -4.94
N LEU A 1025 -9.31 -38.89 -6.07
CA LEU A 1025 -10.17 -38.87 -7.26
C LEU A 1025 -9.57 -39.60 -8.49
N GLN A 1026 -8.61 -40.51 -8.25
CA GLN A 1026 -7.90 -41.34 -9.24
C GLN A 1026 -6.80 -40.65 -10.07
N ASP A 1027 -6.59 -39.35 -9.90
CA ASP A 1027 -5.41 -38.65 -10.40
C ASP A 1027 -4.14 -39.21 -9.76
N TYR A 1028 -3.07 -39.30 -10.55
CA TYR A 1028 -1.75 -39.65 -10.03
C TYR A 1028 -0.63 -39.06 -10.87
N MET A 1029 0.51 -38.90 -10.23
CA MET A 1029 1.79 -38.66 -10.90
C MET A 1029 2.78 -39.73 -10.51
N ALA A 1030 3.53 -40.25 -11.47
CA ALA A 1030 4.57 -41.24 -11.24
C ALA A 1030 5.83 -40.91 -12.03
N VAL A 1031 7.00 -40.98 -11.39
CA VAL A 1031 8.29 -40.96 -12.08
C VAL A 1031 8.91 -42.36 -11.97
N ILE A 1032 9.17 -42.97 -13.13
CA ILE A 1032 9.60 -44.36 -13.25
C ILE A 1032 10.89 -44.47 -14.06
N LEU A 1033 11.79 -45.33 -13.59
CA LEU A 1033 12.99 -45.75 -14.28
C LEU A 1033 12.68 -47.06 -15.02
N LYS A 1034 12.74 -47.02 -16.34
CA LYS A 1034 12.45 -48.17 -17.20
C LYS A 1034 13.54 -49.24 -17.15
N LYS A 1035 13.24 -50.43 -17.67
CA LYS A 1035 14.18 -51.56 -17.78
C LYS A 1035 15.46 -51.22 -18.57
N ASP A 1036 15.36 -50.34 -19.56
CA ASP A 1036 16.50 -49.86 -20.36
C ASP A 1036 17.28 -48.72 -19.68
N GLY A 1037 16.86 -48.30 -18.48
CA GLY A 1037 17.46 -47.20 -17.72
C GLY A 1037 16.98 -45.81 -18.12
N THR A 1038 16.06 -45.68 -19.07
CA THR A 1038 15.45 -44.39 -19.43
C THR A 1038 14.46 -43.92 -18.36
N LEU A 1039 14.33 -42.60 -18.19
CA LEU A 1039 13.46 -42.00 -17.19
C LEU A 1039 12.17 -41.49 -17.84
N ASP A 1040 11.04 -41.95 -17.32
CA ASP A 1040 9.70 -41.55 -17.75
C ASP A 1040 8.90 -40.96 -16.61
N MET A 1041 8.02 -40.04 -16.95
CA MET A 1041 6.98 -39.50 -16.09
C MET A 1041 5.62 -39.87 -16.67
N ARG A 1042 4.74 -40.36 -15.80
CA ARG A 1042 3.32 -40.58 -16.11
C ARG A 1042 2.50 -39.61 -15.28
N TYR A 1043 1.57 -38.94 -15.94
CA TYR A 1043 0.76 -37.93 -15.30
C TYR A 1043 -0.69 -38.10 -15.75
N ARG A 1044 -1.58 -38.50 -14.83
CA ARG A 1044 -3.02 -38.59 -15.06
C ARG A 1044 -3.76 -37.46 -14.33
N LEU A 1045 -4.48 -36.64 -15.10
CA LEU A 1045 -5.41 -35.62 -14.62
C LEU A 1045 -6.82 -35.98 -15.13
N GLY A 1046 -7.68 -36.50 -14.26
CA GLY A 1046 -8.99 -37.02 -14.58
C GLY A 1046 -8.95 -38.37 -15.33
N LEU A 1047 -9.33 -38.36 -16.62
CA LEU A 1047 -9.62 -39.59 -17.39
C LEU A 1047 -8.46 -40.10 -18.24
N ILE A 1048 -7.48 -39.27 -18.58
CA ILE A 1048 -6.42 -39.60 -19.54
C ILE A 1048 -5.04 -39.55 -18.87
N THR A 1049 -4.22 -40.55 -19.18
CA THR A 1049 -2.84 -40.65 -18.69
C THR A 1049 -1.87 -40.13 -19.77
N HIS A 1050 -1.14 -39.07 -19.45
CA HIS A 1050 -0.02 -38.58 -20.25
C HIS A 1050 1.28 -39.29 -19.89
N LYS A 1051 2.14 -39.42 -20.90
CA LYS A 1051 3.46 -40.03 -20.77
C LYS A 1051 4.51 -39.08 -21.34
N TYR A 1052 5.45 -38.69 -20.49
CA TYR A 1052 6.55 -37.78 -20.81
C TYR A 1052 7.87 -38.52 -20.63
N GLN A 1053 8.69 -38.55 -21.68
CA GLN A 1053 10.01 -39.16 -21.60
C GLN A 1053 11.02 -38.09 -21.16
N LEU A 1054 11.47 -38.18 -19.91
CA LEU A 1054 12.33 -37.16 -19.29
C LEU A 1054 13.80 -37.30 -19.71
N SER A 1055 14.23 -38.52 -20.03
CA SER A 1055 15.60 -38.82 -20.46
C SER A 1055 15.65 -39.96 -21.47
N PHE A 1056 16.55 -39.83 -22.44
CA PHE A 1056 16.86 -40.87 -23.44
C PHE A 1056 18.09 -41.70 -23.07
N ARG A 1057 18.83 -41.32 -22.02
CA ARG A 1057 20.02 -42.03 -21.54
C ARG A 1057 19.70 -42.93 -20.36
N ASN A 1058 20.51 -43.97 -20.17
CA ASN A 1058 20.46 -44.83 -19.00
C ASN A 1058 20.96 -44.05 -17.78
N LEU A 1059 20.07 -43.81 -16.81
CA LEU A 1059 20.35 -43.13 -15.53
C LEU A 1059 20.54 -44.11 -14.35
N ALA A 1060 20.61 -45.42 -14.62
CA ALA A 1060 20.92 -46.45 -13.64
C ALA A 1060 22.43 -46.76 -13.61
N ASP A 1061 23.25 -45.71 -13.54
CA ASP A 1061 24.70 -45.76 -13.62
C ASP A 1061 25.39 -45.63 -12.26
N GLY A 1062 24.60 -45.50 -11.18
CA GLY A 1062 25.06 -45.29 -9.81
C GLY A 1062 25.50 -43.87 -9.48
N PHE A 1063 25.48 -42.94 -10.43
CA PHE A 1063 25.74 -41.53 -10.18
C PHE A 1063 24.45 -40.82 -9.73
N PRO A 1064 24.59 -39.71 -8.99
CA PRO A 1064 23.46 -38.89 -8.59
C PRO A 1064 22.93 -38.08 -9.77
N HIS A 1065 21.61 -38.19 -10.01
CA HIS A 1065 20.89 -37.43 -11.00
C HIS A 1065 19.84 -36.54 -10.35
N TYR A 1066 19.78 -35.28 -10.76
CA TYR A 1066 18.79 -34.31 -10.29
C TYR A 1066 17.58 -34.29 -11.23
N VAL A 1067 16.38 -34.23 -10.67
CA VAL A 1067 15.12 -34.16 -11.42
C VAL A 1067 14.30 -33.01 -10.87
N ASN A 1068 13.92 -32.08 -11.75
CA ASN A 1068 13.02 -30.97 -11.44
C ASN A 1068 11.84 -31.00 -12.41
N ILE A 1069 10.63 -31.00 -11.87
CA ILE A 1069 9.38 -31.03 -12.61
C ILE A 1069 8.51 -29.91 -12.07
N THR A 1070 8.20 -28.94 -12.93
CA THR A 1070 7.26 -27.85 -12.60
C THR A 1070 6.08 -27.93 -13.54
N ARG A 1071 4.88 -28.16 -13.00
CA ARG A 1071 3.63 -27.95 -13.72
C ARG A 1071 3.07 -26.60 -13.31
N HIS A 1072 2.71 -25.77 -14.29
CA HIS A 1072 1.87 -24.60 -14.08
C HIS A 1072 0.72 -24.64 -15.09
N ASN A 1073 -0.49 -24.81 -14.57
CA ASN A 1073 -1.69 -25.12 -15.34
C ASN A 1073 -1.43 -26.35 -16.24
N ARG A 1074 -1.58 -26.22 -17.55
CA ARG A 1074 -1.32 -27.29 -18.52
C ARG A 1074 0.13 -27.38 -19.02
N THR A 1075 1.04 -26.53 -18.54
CA THR A 1075 2.43 -26.52 -18.99
C THR A 1075 3.30 -27.26 -17.98
N ILE A 1076 3.93 -28.35 -18.41
CA ILE A 1076 4.90 -29.09 -17.61
C ILE A 1076 6.29 -28.75 -18.12
N ARG A 1077 7.18 -28.30 -17.24
CA ARG A 1077 8.60 -28.12 -17.53
C ARG A 1077 9.37 -29.18 -16.74
N THR A 1078 10.17 -29.96 -17.42
CA THR A 1078 10.98 -31.01 -16.80
C THR A 1078 12.44 -30.80 -17.12
N GLN A 1079 13.28 -30.91 -16.11
CA GLN A 1079 14.72 -30.82 -16.22
C GLN A 1079 15.34 -32.02 -15.53
N VAL A 1080 16.29 -32.67 -16.22
CA VAL A 1080 17.10 -33.76 -15.66
C VAL A 1080 18.56 -33.34 -15.73
N ASP A 1081 19.24 -33.34 -14.60
CA ASP A 1081 20.56 -32.76 -14.39
C ASP A 1081 20.63 -31.31 -14.89
N TYR A 1082 21.79 -30.85 -15.38
CA TYR A 1082 21.98 -29.52 -15.95
C TYR A 1082 21.62 -29.44 -17.44
N MET A 1083 20.75 -30.33 -17.93
CA MET A 1083 20.26 -30.26 -19.30
C MET A 1083 19.23 -29.13 -19.45
N GLU A 1084 19.01 -28.70 -20.69
CA GLU A 1084 17.98 -27.69 -20.96
C GLU A 1084 16.59 -28.23 -20.58
N PRO A 1085 15.74 -27.41 -19.92
CA PRO A 1085 14.41 -27.84 -19.50
C PRO A 1085 13.51 -28.08 -20.72
N ILE A 1086 12.89 -29.27 -20.76
CA ILE A 1086 11.90 -29.65 -21.76
C ILE A 1086 10.55 -29.10 -21.33
N VAL A 1087 9.81 -28.50 -22.25
CA VAL A 1087 8.48 -27.92 -21.98
C VAL A 1087 7.42 -28.64 -22.79
N GLU A 1088 6.49 -29.28 -22.09
CA GLU A 1088 5.39 -30.04 -22.66
C GLU A 1088 4.04 -29.43 -22.26
N LYS A 1089 3.00 -29.67 -23.06
CA LYS A 1089 1.65 -29.13 -22.83
C LYS A 1089 0.60 -30.23 -22.82
N ILE A 1090 -0.22 -30.24 -21.78
CA ILE A 1090 -1.41 -31.10 -21.65
C ILE A 1090 -2.50 -30.60 -22.61
N THR A 1091 -3.21 -31.53 -23.25
CA THR A 1091 -4.27 -31.27 -24.25
C THR A 1091 -5.48 -30.53 -23.67
N LEU A 1092 -6.14 -29.71 -24.50
CA LEU A 1092 -7.24 -28.80 -24.11
C LEU A 1092 -8.55 -29.46 -23.65
N VAL A 1093 -8.69 -30.77 -23.84
CA VAL A 1093 -9.94 -31.52 -23.54
C VAL A 1093 -9.98 -31.99 -22.08
N GLU A 1094 -8.91 -31.81 -21.32
CA GLU A 1094 -8.71 -32.44 -20.02
C GLU A 1094 -8.55 -31.43 -18.89
N ASP A 1095 -8.83 -31.90 -17.67
CA ASP A 1095 -8.69 -31.09 -16.46
C ASP A 1095 -7.24 -30.63 -16.28
N GLY A 1096 -7.09 -29.37 -15.89
CA GLY A 1096 -5.79 -28.76 -15.59
C GLY A 1096 -5.41 -28.88 -14.12
N ARG A 1097 -6.14 -29.66 -13.33
CA ARG A 1097 -5.99 -29.78 -11.87
C ARG A 1097 -5.56 -31.18 -11.46
N PHE A 1098 -4.78 -31.26 -10.38
CA PHE A 1098 -4.48 -32.49 -9.66
C PHE A 1098 -5.35 -32.55 -8.41
N ASP A 1099 -6.49 -33.21 -8.49
CA ASP A 1099 -7.56 -32.99 -7.53
C ASP A 1099 -7.37 -33.80 -6.23
N SER A 1100 -7.25 -33.10 -5.10
CA SER A 1100 -7.19 -33.71 -3.76
C SER A 1100 -6.07 -34.76 -3.60
N PRO A 1101 -4.79 -34.34 -3.58
CA PRO A 1101 -3.65 -35.22 -3.32
C PRO A 1101 -3.79 -35.92 -1.96
N LYS A 1102 -3.48 -37.22 -1.95
CA LYS A 1102 -3.70 -38.14 -0.84
C LYS A 1102 -2.37 -38.57 -0.21
N ASN A 1103 -1.52 -39.26 -0.96
CA ASN A 1103 -0.27 -39.83 -0.46
C ASN A 1103 0.90 -39.58 -1.44
N ILE A 1104 2.12 -39.50 -0.88
CA ILE A 1104 3.38 -39.58 -1.64
C ILE A 1104 4.06 -40.89 -1.27
N PHE A 1105 4.47 -41.68 -2.27
CA PHE A 1105 5.22 -42.91 -2.11
C PHE A 1105 6.61 -42.78 -2.71
N LEU A 1106 7.61 -43.22 -1.96
CA LEU A 1106 8.99 -43.36 -2.40
C LEU A 1106 9.41 -44.83 -2.33
N GLY A 1107 10.14 -45.28 -3.35
CA GLY A 1107 10.70 -46.61 -3.46
C GLY A 1107 9.74 -47.69 -3.98
N ARG A 1108 8.66 -47.99 -3.25
CA ARG A 1108 7.62 -48.91 -3.71
C ARG A 1108 6.23 -48.35 -3.42
N VAL A 1109 5.30 -48.61 -4.33
CA VAL A 1109 3.91 -48.14 -4.25
C VAL A 1109 3.04 -49.22 -3.63
N MET A 1110 2.41 -48.91 -2.50
CA MET A 1110 1.47 -49.79 -1.77
C MET A 1110 0.09 -49.12 -1.61
N GLU A 1111 -0.35 -48.37 -2.62
CA GLU A 1111 -1.64 -47.68 -2.61
C GLU A 1111 -2.81 -48.68 -2.72
N VAL A 1112 -3.93 -48.34 -2.08
CA VAL A 1112 -5.15 -49.16 -2.11
C VAL A 1112 -6.08 -48.61 -3.19
N GLY A 1113 -6.29 -49.36 -4.27
CA GLY A 1113 -7.11 -48.97 -5.42
C GLY A 1113 -6.57 -49.54 -6.73
N GLU A 1114 -7.12 -49.07 -7.86
CA GLU A 1114 -6.61 -49.40 -9.18
C GLU A 1114 -5.33 -48.59 -9.46
N ILE A 1115 -4.20 -49.27 -9.66
CA ILE A 1115 -2.91 -48.66 -10.06
C ILE A 1115 -2.70 -48.94 -11.54
N ASP A 1116 -2.24 -47.95 -12.29
CA ASP A 1116 -1.89 -48.11 -13.71
C ASP A 1116 -0.94 -49.29 -13.93
N TYR A 1117 -1.31 -50.15 -14.88
CA TYR A 1117 -0.61 -51.41 -15.17
C TYR A 1117 0.90 -51.24 -15.38
N GLU A 1118 1.31 -50.15 -16.02
CA GLU A 1118 2.72 -49.92 -16.29
C GLU A 1118 3.48 -49.45 -15.05
N ILE A 1119 2.86 -48.70 -14.13
CA ILE A 1119 3.46 -48.42 -12.83
C ILE A 1119 3.64 -49.73 -12.07
N GLN A 1120 2.59 -50.56 -12.02
CA GLN A 1120 2.63 -51.84 -11.33
C GLN A 1120 3.72 -52.78 -11.89
N ARG A 1121 3.93 -52.75 -13.20
CA ARG A 1121 4.99 -53.51 -13.89
C ARG A 1121 6.41 -53.09 -13.49
N HIS A 1122 6.61 -51.85 -13.09
CA HIS A 1122 7.91 -51.28 -12.68
C HIS A 1122 8.03 -51.15 -11.14
N ASN A 1123 6.99 -51.51 -10.40
CA ASN A 1123 6.89 -51.43 -8.94
C ASN A 1123 7.59 -52.59 -8.20
N SER A 1124 8.22 -53.52 -8.92
CA SER A 1124 8.97 -54.63 -8.33
C SER A 1124 10.33 -54.76 -9.01
N PRO A 1125 11.45 -54.67 -8.27
CA PRO A 1125 11.52 -54.67 -6.80
C PRO A 1125 11.22 -53.34 -6.09
N GLY A 1126 11.03 -52.24 -6.83
CA GLY A 1126 11.02 -50.87 -6.29
C GLY A 1126 12.40 -50.21 -6.39
N LEU A 1127 12.58 -49.00 -5.86
CA LEU A 1127 13.90 -48.36 -5.77
C LEU A 1127 14.82 -49.15 -4.85
N VAL A 1128 15.95 -49.58 -5.38
CA VAL A 1128 17.11 -50.01 -4.59
C VAL A 1128 18.24 -49.04 -4.88
N GLY A 1129 18.55 -48.18 -3.93
CA GLY A 1129 19.44 -47.05 -4.16
C GLY A 1129 19.09 -45.88 -3.24
N CYS A 1130 19.55 -44.69 -3.60
CA CYS A 1130 19.41 -43.51 -2.79
C CYS A 1130 18.53 -42.46 -3.46
N ILE A 1131 17.72 -41.74 -2.68
CA ILE A 1131 16.94 -40.57 -3.12
C ILE A 1131 17.06 -39.45 -2.09
N SER A 1132 17.33 -38.21 -2.52
CA SER A 1132 17.53 -37.04 -1.65
C SER A 1132 16.82 -35.79 -2.16
N GLY A 1133 16.67 -34.80 -1.28
CA GLY A 1133 16.10 -33.49 -1.64
C GLY A 1133 14.65 -33.57 -2.13
N VAL A 1134 13.90 -34.59 -1.70
CA VAL A 1134 12.53 -34.82 -2.17
C VAL A 1134 11.62 -33.73 -1.62
N ARG A 1135 11.15 -32.85 -2.51
CA ARG A 1135 10.11 -31.85 -2.22
C ARG A 1135 8.98 -31.98 -3.23
N TYR A 1136 7.77 -31.91 -2.71
CA TYR A 1136 6.55 -31.73 -3.50
C TYR A 1136 5.79 -30.52 -2.95
N ASN A 1137 5.76 -29.42 -3.70
CA ASN A 1137 5.27 -28.12 -3.26
C ASN A 1137 5.96 -27.71 -1.94
N ILE A 1138 5.23 -27.77 -0.83
CA ILE A 1138 5.73 -27.46 0.52
C ILE A 1138 6.04 -28.71 1.37
N TYR A 1139 5.77 -29.91 0.85
CA TYR A 1139 5.95 -31.17 1.57
C TYR A 1139 7.35 -31.74 1.32
N ALA A 1140 8.06 -32.08 2.40
CA ALA A 1140 9.39 -32.69 2.37
C ALA A 1140 9.39 -34.06 3.10
N PRO A 1141 8.97 -35.15 2.45
CA PRO A 1141 8.74 -36.45 3.11
C PRO A 1141 9.93 -37.02 3.88
N LEU A 1142 11.13 -36.94 3.31
CA LEU A 1142 12.35 -37.46 3.93
C LEU A 1142 12.74 -36.64 5.15
N LYS A 1143 12.53 -35.32 5.10
CA LYS A 1143 12.76 -34.43 6.24
C LYS A 1143 11.80 -34.75 7.38
N THR A 1144 10.52 -34.95 7.09
CA THR A 1144 9.54 -35.34 8.12
C THR A 1144 9.86 -36.69 8.77
N LEU A 1145 10.49 -37.62 8.04
CA LEU A 1145 10.96 -38.89 8.61
C LEU A 1145 12.15 -38.69 9.56
N PHE A 1146 13.21 -38.01 9.11
CA PHE A 1146 14.49 -37.94 9.85
C PHE A 1146 14.60 -36.76 10.81
N ARG A 1147 13.72 -35.75 10.67
CA ARG A 1147 13.65 -34.53 11.49
C ARG A 1147 12.17 -34.22 11.83
N PRO A 1148 11.47 -35.07 12.59
CA PRO A 1148 10.07 -34.85 12.92
C PRO A 1148 9.91 -33.67 13.90
N ASN A 1149 9.02 -32.72 13.57
CA ASN A 1149 8.63 -31.62 14.46
C ASN A 1149 7.44 -31.97 15.37
N GLU A 1150 6.85 -33.15 15.20
CA GLU A 1150 5.65 -33.62 15.89
C GLU A 1150 5.87 -35.04 16.42
N THR A 1151 5.15 -35.41 17.48
CA THR A 1151 5.26 -36.73 18.11
C THR A 1151 4.79 -37.88 17.22
N GLU A 1152 3.87 -37.62 16.29
CA GLU A 1152 3.36 -38.59 15.31
C GLU A 1152 3.46 -38.02 13.88
N PRO A 1153 4.63 -38.10 13.22
CA PRO A 1153 4.79 -37.59 11.87
C PRO A 1153 3.87 -38.32 10.88
N PRO A 1154 3.34 -37.65 9.85
CA PRO A 1154 2.46 -38.25 8.83
C PRO A 1154 3.21 -39.18 7.85
N VAL A 1155 4.22 -39.93 8.32
CA VAL A 1155 5.07 -40.81 7.51
C VAL A 1155 4.95 -42.24 8.01
N THR A 1156 4.81 -43.18 7.07
CA THR A 1156 4.86 -44.62 7.33
C THR A 1156 5.97 -45.25 6.50
N VAL A 1157 6.81 -46.07 7.11
CA VAL A 1157 7.91 -46.77 6.44
C VAL A 1157 7.75 -48.28 6.64
N GLN A 1158 8.06 -49.06 5.61
CA GLN A 1158 8.16 -50.51 5.69
C GLN A 1158 9.38 -51.00 4.91
N GLY A 1159 10.11 -51.95 5.49
CA GLY A 1159 11.44 -52.35 4.99
C GLY A 1159 12.55 -51.51 5.62
N PHE A 1160 13.76 -51.60 5.06
CA PHE A 1160 14.92 -50.87 5.56
C PHE A 1160 15.13 -49.58 4.76
N VAL A 1161 14.89 -48.44 5.42
CA VAL A 1161 15.12 -47.09 4.89
C VAL A 1161 16.00 -46.33 5.89
N SER A 1162 17.19 -45.89 5.46
CA SER A 1162 18.17 -45.23 6.33
C SER A 1162 18.63 -43.89 5.76
N GLU A 1163 18.88 -42.90 6.62
CA GLU A 1163 19.38 -41.58 6.20
C GLU A 1163 20.69 -41.73 5.42
N SER A 1164 20.80 -41.06 4.28
CA SER A 1164 21.98 -41.11 3.41
C SER A 1164 22.14 -39.80 2.64
N ASN A 1165 23.37 -39.43 2.33
CA ASN A 1165 23.69 -38.18 1.62
C ASN A 1165 23.55 -38.30 0.08
N CYS A 1166 23.26 -39.49 -0.45
CA CYS A 1166 22.98 -39.80 -1.86
C CYS A 1166 23.98 -39.28 -2.91
N GLY A 1167 25.11 -38.72 -2.52
CA GLY A 1167 26.14 -38.17 -3.40
C GLY A 1167 25.72 -36.97 -4.27
N ALA A 1168 24.50 -36.44 -4.14
CA ALA A 1168 23.98 -35.37 -5.01
C ALA A 1168 24.88 -34.11 -4.98
N PHE A 1169 25.48 -33.81 -6.14
CA PHE A 1169 26.49 -32.77 -6.51
C PHE A 1169 27.36 -32.11 -5.41
N PRO A 1170 28.71 -32.05 -5.61
CA PRO A 1170 29.59 -31.23 -4.77
C PRO A 1170 29.35 -29.72 -4.99
N PRO A 1171 29.66 -28.86 -4.00
CA PRO A 1171 29.35 -27.44 -4.02
C PRO A 1171 30.06 -26.72 -5.17
N VAL A 1172 29.28 -26.15 -6.11
CA VAL A 1172 29.79 -25.21 -7.11
C VAL A 1172 30.06 -23.89 -6.39
N HIS A 1173 31.32 -23.73 -5.96
CA HIS A 1173 31.97 -22.56 -5.37
C HIS A 1173 31.71 -22.21 -3.90
N GLY A 1174 32.83 -22.27 -3.16
CA GLY A 1174 33.10 -21.67 -1.87
C GLY A 1174 33.06 -22.66 -0.70
N TYR A 1175 34.21 -23.22 -0.30
CA TYR A 1175 34.44 -23.38 1.14
C TYR A 1175 34.10 -22.02 1.76
N VAL A 1176 33.16 -21.98 2.70
CA VAL A 1176 33.02 -20.79 3.55
C VAL A 1176 34.38 -20.61 4.20
N PRO A 1177 35.12 -19.54 3.89
CA PRO A 1177 36.36 -19.26 4.60
C PRO A 1177 36.00 -19.23 6.09
N TRP A 1178 36.82 -19.83 6.95
CA TRP A 1178 36.54 -19.85 8.39
C TRP A 1178 36.38 -18.42 8.94
N GLU A 1179 36.97 -17.43 8.28
CA GLU A 1179 36.81 -16.01 8.57
C GLU A 1179 35.38 -15.47 8.29
N ALA A 1180 34.58 -16.17 7.47
CA ALA A 1180 33.23 -15.80 7.04
C ALA A 1180 32.14 -16.74 7.58
N ASP A 1181 32.50 -17.77 8.34
CA ASP A 1181 31.56 -18.58 9.10
C ASP A 1181 31.27 -17.87 10.44
N PRO A 1182 30.05 -17.34 10.66
CA PRO A 1182 29.70 -16.66 11.90
C PRO A 1182 29.73 -17.58 13.13
N TRP A 1183 29.91 -18.90 12.95
CA TRP A 1183 30.05 -19.90 14.02
C TRP A 1183 31.46 -20.45 14.16
N PHE A 1184 32.43 -20.00 13.35
CA PHE A 1184 33.82 -20.36 13.55
C PHE A 1184 34.39 -19.58 14.73
N THR A 1185 34.28 -20.18 15.92
CA THR A 1185 35.05 -19.77 17.09
C THR A 1185 36.43 -20.40 16.99
N THR A 1186 37.47 -19.61 16.69
CA THR A 1186 38.84 -20.04 16.96
C THR A 1186 38.99 -20.36 18.45
N ILE A 1187 39.60 -21.51 18.73
CA ILE A 1187 40.10 -22.06 20.01
C ILE A 1187 39.91 -21.15 21.24
N ASP A 1188 39.06 -21.64 22.14
CA ASP A 1188 38.94 -21.38 23.58
C ASP A 1188 38.67 -19.94 24.09
N TYR A 1189 37.39 -19.64 24.33
CA TYR A 1189 37.01 -19.07 25.62
C TYR A 1189 36.37 -20.18 26.46
N ASN A 1190 37.14 -20.71 27.40
CA ASN A 1190 36.66 -21.70 28.36
C ASN A 1190 35.50 -21.12 29.18
N TYR A 1191 34.29 -21.60 28.89
CA TYR A 1191 33.14 -21.46 29.75
C TYR A 1191 33.34 -22.41 30.94
N ILE A 1192 33.89 -21.89 32.04
CA ILE A 1192 33.99 -22.66 33.29
C ILE A 1192 32.60 -22.66 33.92
N HIS A 1193 31.93 -23.81 33.88
CA HIS A 1193 30.78 -24.09 34.73
C HIS A 1193 31.27 -24.21 36.18
N ASP A 1194 30.97 -23.22 37.03
CA ASP A 1194 30.99 -23.40 38.48
C ASP A 1194 29.73 -24.19 38.90
N ASP A 1195 29.71 -25.48 38.55
CA ASP A 1195 28.88 -26.48 39.21
C ASP A 1195 29.82 -27.49 39.91
N LEU A 1196 30.59 -26.98 40.88
CA LEU A 1196 31.18 -27.81 41.93
C LEU A 1196 30.72 -27.28 43.28
N GLY A 1197 29.48 -27.66 43.61
CA GLY A 1197 29.03 -27.71 44.99
C GLY A 1197 29.99 -28.57 45.82
N LEU A 1198 30.35 -28.04 46.99
CA LEU A 1198 31.02 -28.73 48.09
C LEU A 1198 30.50 -30.16 48.28
N PHE A 1199 31.19 -31.16 47.74
CA PHE A 1199 31.09 -32.54 48.21
C PHE A 1199 32.34 -33.33 47.79
N TRP A 1200 33.12 -33.74 48.80
CA TRP A 1200 34.17 -34.77 48.82
C TRP A 1200 35.57 -34.42 48.30
N LEU A 1201 36.40 -33.97 49.27
CA LEU A 1201 37.75 -34.48 49.44
C LEU A 1201 37.75 -36.01 49.37
N THR A 1202 38.37 -36.60 48.34
CA THR A 1202 39.30 -37.74 48.49
C THR A 1202 40.01 -38.07 47.17
N ALA A 1203 41.34 -37.96 47.22
CA ALA A 1203 42.31 -38.88 46.65
C ALA A 1203 42.47 -39.02 45.11
N HIS A 1204 43.69 -38.61 44.71
CA HIS A 1204 44.57 -39.24 43.73
C HIS A 1204 44.27 -39.14 42.22
N PHE A 1205 45.01 -38.19 41.61
CA PHE A 1205 45.76 -38.43 40.38
C PHE A 1205 46.58 -39.73 40.48
N ASN A 1206 46.49 -40.59 39.45
CA ASN A 1206 47.66 -41.20 38.85
C ASN A 1206 47.36 -41.85 37.50
N ASN A 1207 48.30 -41.62 36.57
CA ASN A 1207 48.64 -42.38 35.37
C ASN A 1207 47.75 -42.15 34.14
N PHE A 1208 48.30 -41.98 32.94
CA PHE A 1208 49.63 -41.68 32.40
C PHE A 1208 49.41 -41.53 30.88
N SER A 1209 50.35 -40.82 30.24
CA SER A 1209 50.78 -40.96 28.83
C SER A 1209 49.79 -40.69 27.71
#